data_AF-A0A416D6P3-F1
#
_entry.id   AF-A0A416D6P3-F1
#
_cell.length_a   1.000
_cell.length_b   1.000
_cell.length_c   1.000
_cell.angle_alpha   90.00
_cell.angle_beta   90.00
_cell.angle_gamma   90.00
#
_symmetry.space_group_name_H-M   'P 1'
#
loop_
_entity.id
_entity.type
_entity.pdbx_description
1 polymer ?
#
loop_
_entity_poly.entity_id
_entity_poly.type
_entity_poly.pdbx_seq_one_letter_code
_entity_poly.pdbx_strand_id
1 'polypeptide(L)'
;MKRIDITNGIMRIDTNTETFDIQKIQNRRFMYNPQTGTLILGIQTQCNDFFYKKVTEYRRIGIRSNFNEFVSGWVGSGKTGVIDFTPSVPTAAKSIFNKALDTLIMFYRNNANMKTEIRGFGNTKPQPLENIITEREVELMAKAQATKAPEKSEPSRASVQAIELSGETPYEKLSEILKKLEDGVKDIFNGDKYAEYLACMSKFHNYSFRNSLLILMQKPDASMVAGFGAWRDNHKRTVKRGERGIKIIAPSSYKTKKQIEKINPATNKPIIGWDGKPLTEEKEVTIPTFRVATVFDLSQTEGEPLPSLGVDELTGNVADFKKFYAALEKISPMPIGYEDIDTGAKGYCNFEEQRIAVKNGMSEVQQLKTLIHEIAHAKLHNILKEKSTELTPEEQKNNRTMEVEAESVAYTVCQRYGIDTSDYSFGYVAGWSKDKELPELNASLDTIQKTANEIILGIDEYYKELAKDIEQTEQETDYTQFTGWDFNGGYAAINTDANYLQVFFNEKPDDNIRAELKANGFHWEPKIKAWQQPLTGEVLNAADKVEYIRPLDGTLPSEFQKRNEEPAKIAEQDGFSELSDADAADGAKVFEPEDNSKDTPTIDELEAKAKNGEPVAIMDIIAANEAEKVKKGKTPSKNETSKKKPSIKKQLAEAKAQADKQPQKSEKVKNAALEV
;
A
#
# COMPACT_ATOMS: atom_id res chain seq x y z
N MET A 1 16.43 3.33 -29.01
CA MET A 1 17.05 4.06 -27.87
C MET A 1 17.78 5.28 -28.40
N LYS A 2 17.65 6.42 -27.71
CA LYS A 2 18.36 7.66 -28.04
C LYS A 2 19.80 7.58 -27.53
N ARG A 3 20.79 7.73 -28.42
CA ARG A 3 22.20 7.76 -28.00
C ARG A 3 22.52 9.11 -27.34
N ILE A 4 23.16 9.07 -26.18
CA ILE A 4 23.61 10.26 -25.45
C ILE A 4 25.13 10.27 -25.31
N ASP A 5 25.72 11.47 -25.26
CA ASP A 5 27.15 11.66 -25.05
C ASP A 5 27.48 11.84 -23.57
N ILE A 6 28.56 11.18 -23.11
CA ILE A 6 29.07 11.32 -21.75
C ILE A 6 29.74 12.68 -21.59
N THR A 7 29.28 13.45 -20.59
CA THR A 7 29.86 14.75 -20.20
C THR A 7 30.59 14.66 -18.86
N ASN A 8 31.44 15.63 -18.54
CA ASN A 8 32.27 15.62 -17.33
C ASN A 8 31.48 15.92 -16.03
N GLY A 9 30.32 16.58 -16.14
CA GLY A 9 29.44 16.92 -15.01
C GLY A 9 28.51 15.77 -14.65
N ILE A 10 27.83 15.85 -13.50
CA ILE A 10 26.90 14.81 -13.02
C ILE A 10 25.83 14.51 -14.07
N MET A 11 25.53 13.23 -14.31
CA MET A 11 24.53 12.80 -15.30
C MET A 11 23.51 11.86 -14.67
N ARG A 12 22.25 11.98 -15.12
CA ARG A 12 21.18 11.00 -14.92
C ARG A 12 20.76 10.48 -16.29
N ILE A 13 20.68 9.17 -16.43
CA ILE A 13 20.44 8.46 -17.68
C ILE A 13 19.32 7.45 -17.44
N ASP A 14 18.28 7.46 -18.28
CA ASP A 14 17.26 6.41 -18.29
C ASP A 14 17.66 5.33 -19.29
N THR A 15 18.23 4.22 -18.81
CA THR A 15 18.77 3.16 -19.65
C THR A 15 17.71 2.33 -20.37
N ASN A 16 16.42 2.58 -20.12
CA ASN A 16 15.33 1.97 -20.90
C ASN A 16 15.10 2.70 -22.22
N THR A 17 15.34 4.02 -22.25
CA THR A 17 15.07 4.88 -23.40
C THR A 17 16.34 5.42 -24.05
N GLU A 18 17.45 5.46 -23.31
CA GLU A 18 18.72 6.06 -23.69
C GLU A 18 19.87 5.03 -23.69
N THR A 19 20.85 5.22 -24.59
CA THR A 19 22.08 4.41 -24.65
C THR A 19 23.31 5.31 -24.61
N PHE A 20 24.38 4.80 -24.01
CA PHE A 20 25.64 5.50 -23.88
C PHE A 20 26.81 4.56 -24.19
N ASP A 21 28.01 5.12 -24.25
CA ASP A 21 29.23 4.34 -24.48
C ASP A 21 30.09 4.39 -23.23
N ILE A 22 30.13 3.28 -22.48
CA ILE A 22 30.88 3.18 -21.22
C ILE A 22 32.38 3.40 -21.43
N GLN A 23 32.92 3.14 -22.63
CA GLN A 23 34.35 3.33 -22.91
C GLN A 23 34.75 4.80 -22.93
N LYS A 24 33.78 5.72 -23.04
CA LYS A 24 34.00 7.16 -22.90
C LYS A 24 34.13 7.61 -21.44
N ILE A 25 33.85 6.74 -20.46
CA ILE A 25 33.92 7.05 -19.04
C ILE A 25 35.33 6.82 -18.53
N GLN A 26 36.01 7.89 -18.08
CA GLN A 26 37.39 7.78 -17.60
C GLN A 26 37.50 7.27 -16.15
N ASN A 27 36.85 7.96 -15.20
CA ASN A 27 36.76 7.52 -13.81
C ASN A 27 35.59 8.24 -13.13
N ARG A 28 34.51 7.52 -12.83
CA ARG A 28 33.27 8.07 -12.27
C ARG A 28 32.67 7.13 -11.24
N ARG A 29 32.03 7.70 -10.21
CA ARG A 29 31.07 6.96 -9.39
C ARG A 29 29.83 6.66 -10.22
N PHE A 30 29.26 5.49 -10.04
CA PHE A 30 27.94 5.17 -10.56
C PHE A 30 26.99 4.71 -9.46
N MET A 31 25.71 4.95 -9.70
CA MET A 31 24.60 4.28 -9.02
C MET A 31 23.59 3.84 -10.07
N TYR A 32 23.13 2.59 -9.97
CA TYR A 32 22.16 2.04 -10.92
C TYR A 32 21.02 1.36 -10.16
N ASN A 33 19.79 1.66 -10.56
CA ASN A 33 18.60 0.93 -10.13
C ASN A 33 18.08 0.09 -11.31
N PRO A 34 18.28 -1.24 -11.28
CA PRO A 34 17.83 -2.13 -12.35
C PRO A 34 16.32 -2.18 -12.55
N GLN A 35 15.52 -1.91 -11.52
CA GLN A 35 14.05 -1.95 -11.61
C GLN A 35 13.51 -0.75 -12.39
N THR A 36 14.09 0.43 -12.17
CA THR A 36 13.65 1.66 -12.85
C THR A 36 14.46 1.98 -14.11
N GLY A 37 15.60 1.31 -14.32
CA GLY A 37 16.55 1.63 -15.39
C GLY A 37 17.26 2.97 -15.18
N THR A 38 17.24 3.53 -13.97
CA THR A 38 17.90 4.82 -13.70
C THR A 38 19.39 4.60 -13.40
N LEU A 39 20.26 5.13 -14.26
CA LEU A 39 21.71 5.23 -14.03
C LEU A 39 22.10 6.66 -13.69
N ILE A 40 22.91 6.83 -12.66
CA ILE A 40 23.48 8.11 -12.23
C ILE A 40 24.99 8.00 -12.29
N LEU A 41 25.64 8.98 -12.92
CA LEU A 41 27.09 9.11 -12.98
C LEU A 41 27.54 10.37 -12.24
N GLY A 42 28.36 10.23 -11.19
CA GLY A 42 28.97 11.33 -10.43
C GLY A 42 30.07 12.05 -11.22
N ILE A 43 30.69 13.11 -10.74
CA ILE A 43 31.65 13.94 -11.54
C ILE A 43 32.85 13.11 -12.05
N GLN A 44 33.31 13.39 -13.27
CA GLN A 44 34.52 12.77 -13.83
C GLN A 44 35.79 13.39 -13.23
N THR A 45 36.66 12.55 -12.65
CA THR A 45 37.89 12.99 -11.97
C THR A 45 39.15 12.57 -12.74
N GLN A 46 40.22 13.39 -12.68
CA GLN A 46 41.50 13.11 -13.35
C GLN A 46 42.58 12.50 -12.43
N CYS A 47 42.36 12.45 -11.10
CA CYS A 47 43.30 11.95 -10.09
C CYS A 47 42.58 11.22 -8.94
N ASN A 48 43.31 10.48 -8.11
CA ASN A 48 42.81 9.74 -6.93
C ASN A 48 42.46 10.63 -5.70
N ASP A 49 42.53 11.96 -5.83
CA ASP A 49 42.21 12.90 -4.75
C ASP A 49 40.71 13.27 -4.80
N PHE A 50 39.97 12.93 -3.75
CA PHE A 50 38.53 13.17 -3.66
C PHE A 50 38.18 14.12 -2.51
N PHE A 51 37.54 15.24 -2.85
CA PHE A 51 37.15 16.30 -1.93
C PHE A 51 35.65 16.32 -1.53
N TYR A 52 34.81 15.34 -1.95
CA TYR A 52 33.36 15.36 -1.62
C TYR A 52 32.74 13.98 -1.30
N LYS A 53 31.87 13.93 -0.27
CA LYS A 53 31.10 12.74 0.16
C LYS A 53 30.02 12.35 -0.87
N LYS A 54 29.76 11.03 -0.97
CA LYS A 54 28.78 10.36 -1.86
C LYS A 54 27.39 11.03 -1.82
N VAL A 55 26.85 11.31 -0.63
CA VAL A 55 25.48 11.83 -0.44
C VAL A 55 25.34 13.30 -0.84
N THR A 56 26.41 14.10 -0.72
CA THR A 56 26.39 15.56 -0.93
C THR A 56 26.28 15.94 -2.41
N GLU A 57 26.86 15.14 -3.31
CA GLU A 57 26.73 15.33 -4.77
C GLU A 57 25.30 14.98 -5.26
N TYR A 58 24.62 14.03 -4.62
CA TYR A 58 23.31 13.53 -5.06
C TYR A 58 22.12 14.35 -4.56
N ARG A 59 22.19 14.94 -3.35
CA ARG A 59 21.18 15.91 -2.89
C ARG A 59 21.13 17.15 -3.78
N ARG A 60 22.27 17.59 -4.36
CA ARG A 60 22.35 18.73 -5.29
C ARG A 60 21.60 18.54 -6.61
N ILE A 61 21.31 17.30 -7.03
CA ILE A 61 20.54 17.02 -8.27
C ILE A 61 19.09 16.60 -8.00
N GLY A 62 18.59 16.82 -6.77
CA GLY A 62 17.17 16.64 -6.42
C GLY A 62 16.74 15.21 -6.10
N ILE A 63 17.68 14.27 -5.88
CA ILE A 63 17.35 12.89 -5.52
C ILE A 63 17.13 12.79 -4.00
N ARG A 64 15.88 12.49 -3.60
CA ARG A 64 15.46 12.26 -2.19
C ARG A 64 15.06 10.79 -1.92
N SER A 65 15.39 9.86 -2.81
CA SER A 65 14.95 8.45 -2.76
C SER A 65 15.76 7.56 -1.82
N ASN A 66 15.21 6.39 -1.47
CA ASN A 66 15.83 5.38 -0.59
C ASN A 66 17.07 4.74 -1.25
N PHE A 67 18.27 5.08 -0.78
CA PHE A 67 19.55 4.68 -1.39
C PHE A 67 19.80 3.16 -1.43
N ASN A 68 19.02 2.38 -0.67
CA ASN A 68 19.08 0.92 -0.61
C ASN A 68 18.61 0.21 -1.90
N GLU A 69 17.92 0.91 -2.79
CA GLU A 69 17.44 0.34 -4.05
C GLU A 69 18.51 0.26 -5.15
N PHE A 70 19.59 1.05 -5.00
CA PHE A 70 20.63 1.21 -6.00
C PHE A 70 21.84 0.32 -5.71
N VAL A 71 22.44 -0.21 -6.78
CA VAL A 71 23.78 -0.78 -6.75
C VAL A 71 24.78 0.33 -7.09
N SER A 72 25.83 0.45 -6.30
CA SER A 72 26.81 1.51 -6.46
C SER A 72 28.23 1.01 -6.62
N GLY A 73 29.05 1.83 -7.27
CA GLY A 73 30.46 1.53 -7.44
C GLY A 73 31.19 2.60 -8.23
N TRP A 74 32.30 2.18 -8.81
CA TRP A 74 33.14 2.96 -9.69
C TRP A 74 33.20 2.33 -11.07
N VAL A 75 33.23 3.18 -12.08
CA VAL A 75 33.38 2.78 -13.48
C VAL A 75 34.40 3.68 -14.14
N GLY A 76 35.30 3.09 -14.92
CA GLY A 76 36.35 3.85 -15.55
C GLY A 76 37.11 3.12 -16.66
N SER A 77 37.89 3.88 -17.41
CA SER A 77 38.72 3.42 -18.50
C SER A 77 40.08 2.94 -17.96
N GLY A 78 40.20 1.64 -17.69
CA GLY A 78 41.51 0.95 -17.59
C GLY A 78 41.99 0.47 -18.96
N LYS A 79 43.08 -0.33 -19.02
CA LYS A 79 43.55 -0.97 -20.28
C LYS A 79 42.43 -1.71 -21.03
N THR A 80 41.46 -2.27 -20.30
CA THR A 80 40.28 -2.99 -20.82
C THR A 80 38.96 -2.51 -20.19
N GLY A 81 38.98 -1.40 -19.43
CA GLY A 81 37.88 -0.95 -18.57
C GLY A 81 37.88 -1.60 -17.17
N VAL A 82 37.34 -0.90 -16.17
CA VAL A 82 37.18 -1.39 -14.78
C VAL A 82 35.78 -1.04 -14.27
N ILE A 83 35.13 -2.00 -13.61
CA ILE A 83 33.91 -1.79 -12.81
C ILE A 83 34.17 -2.34 -11.41
N ASP A 84 34.04 -1.48 -10.40
CA ASP A 84 34.34 -1.81 -9.01
C ASP A 84 33.12 -1.55 -8.13
N PHE A 85 32.48 -2.60 -7.62
CA PHE A 85 31.33 -2.46 -6.74
C PHE A 85 31.78 -2.01 -5.35
N THR A 86 31.16 -0.93 -4.85
CA THR A 86 31.49 -0.38 -3.53
C THR A 86 30.19 0.05 -2.83
N PRO A 87 29.76 -0.66 -1.76
CA PRO A 87 30.43 -1.79 -1.11
C PRO A 87 30.49 -3.06 -1.98
N SER A 88 31.40 -3.98 -1.65
CA SER A 88 31.47 -5.29 -2.30
C SER A 88 30.16 -6.06 -2.13
N VAL A 89 29.76 -6.77 -3.19
CA VAL A 89 28.50 -7.51 -3.31
C VAL A 89 28.76 -9.00 -3.03
N PRO A 90 28.39 -9.53 -1.86
CA PRO A 90 28.65 -10.93 -1.53
C PRO A 90 27.67 -11.89 -2.21
N THR A 91 28.12 -13.10 -2.56
CA THR A 91 27.28 -14.14 -3.19
C THR A 91 26.10 -14.57 -2.31
N ALA A 92 26.24 -14.45 -0.98
CA ALA A 92 25.19 -14.81 -0.03
C ALA A 92 23.98 -13.85 -0.06
N ALA A 93 24.18 -12.58 -0.47
CA ALA A 93 23.14 -11.57 -0.48
C ALA A 93 22.40 -11.56 -1.83
N LYS A 94 21.56 -12.57 -2.06
CA LYS A 94 20.93 -12.87 -3.37
C LYS A 94 20.26 -11.66 -4.05
N SER A 95 19.56 -10.81 -3.30
CA SER A 95 18.87 -9.63 -3.86
C SER A 95 19.86 -8.63 -4.48
N ILE A 96 20.84 -8.18 -3.71
CA ILE A 96 21.86 -7.23 -4.21
C ILE A 96 22.81 -7.87 -5.22
N PHE A 97 23.07 -9.18 -5.10
CA PHE A 97 23.84 -9.95 -6.08
C PHE A 97 23.17 -9.96 -7.45
N ASN A 98 21.86 -10.22 -7.51
CA ASN A 98 21.09 -10.18 -8.75
C ASN A 98 21.05 -8.77 -9.33
N LYS A 99 20.82 -7.74 -8.51
CA LYS A 99 20.85 -6.33 -8.97
C LYS A 99 22.22 -5.95 -9.54
N ALA A 100 23.31 -6.41 -8.93
CA ALA A 100 24.66 -6.16 -9.41
C ALA A 100 24.94 -6.91 -10.72
N LEU A 101 24.40 -8.12 -10.88
CA LEU A 101 24.45 -8.85 -12.15
C LEU A 101 23.71 -8.07 -13.26
N ASP A 102 22.51 -7.57 -12.99
CA ASP A 102 21.76 -6.73 -13.93
C ASP A 102 22.52 -5.44 -14.28
N THR A 103 23.26 -4.88 -13.33
CA THR A 103 24.15 -3.72 -13.55
C THR A 103 25.27 -4.04 -14.53
N LEU A 104 25.91 -5.21 -14.40
CA LEU A 104 26.96 -5.66 -15.32
C LEU A 104 26.40 -5.89 -16.74
N ILE A 105 25.20 -6.44 -16.84
CA ILE A 105 24.51 -6.63 -18.13
C ILE A 105 24.18 -5.28 -18.77
N MET A 106 23.71 -4.31 -17.99
CA MET A 106 23.46 -2.95 -18.48
C MET A 106 24.75 -2.32 -19.02
N PHE A 107 25.88 -2.44 -18.32
CA PHE A 107 27.17 -1.94 -18.79
C PHE A 107 27.66 -2.66 -20.05
N TYR A 108 27.49 -3.98 -20.13
CA TYR A 108 27.81 -4.76 -21.33
C TYR A 108 27.02 -4.28 -22.56
N ARG A 109 25.71 -4.06 -22.41
CA ARG A 109 24.84 -3.50 -23.47
C ARG A 109 25.22 -2.09 -23.88
N ASN A 110 25.95 -1.37 -23.04
CA ASN A 110 26.48 -0.03 -23.31
C ASN A 110 28.00 -0.07 -23.60
N ASN A 111 28.44 -1.10 -24.31
CA ASN A 111 29.80 -1.30 -24.86
C ASN A 111 30.91 -1.65 -23.85
N ALA A 112 30.60 -2.25 -22.69
CA ALA A 112 31.67 -2.76 -21.82
C ALA A 112 32.41 -3.93 -22.49
N ASN A 113 33.74 -3.97 -22.37
CA ASN A 113 34.55 -5.02 -22.96
C ASN A 113 34.40 -6.31 -22.14
N MET A 114 34.40 -7.48 -22.77
CA MET A 114 34.39 -8.77 -22.06
C MET A 114 35.62 -8.98 -21.15
N LYS A 115 36.71 -8.26 -21.43
CA LYS A 115 37.92 -8.19 -20.60
C LYS A 115 37.88 -7.06 -19.57
N THR A 116 36.77 -6.34 -19.42
CA THR A 116 36.59 -5.35 -18.35
C THR A 116 36.76 -6.03 -17.01
N GLU A 117 37.65 -5.49 -16.17
CA GLU A 117 37.94 -6.07 -14.87
C GLU A 117 36.84 -5.73 -13.87
N ILE A 118 36.23 -6.76 -13.28
CA ILE A 118 35.16 -6.63 -12.30
C ILE A 118 35.74 -6.87 -10.90
N ARG A 119 35.53 -5.90 -10.01
CA ARG A 119 35.98 -5.92 -8.61
C ARG A 119 34.78 -5.81 -7.68
N GLY A 120 34.92 -6.35 -6.47
CA GLY A 120 33.87 -6.30 -5.46
C GLY A 120 32.61 -7.09 -5.81
N PHE A 121 32.63 -8.03 -6.76
CA PHE A 121 31.49 -8.87 -7.12
C PHE A 121 31.70 -10.32 -6.71
N GLY A 122 30.79 -10.85 -5.88
CA GLY A 122 30.86 -12.18 -5.30
C GLY A 122 31.98 -12.35 -4.27
N ASN A 123 32.20 -13.59 -3.84
CA ASN A 123 33.32 -13.96 -2.96
C ASN A 123 34.60 -14.29 -3.74
N THR A 124 34.85 -13.60 -4.85
CA THR A 124 35.91 -13.90 -5.82
C THR A 124 36.90 -12.73 -5.93
N LYS A 125 38.16 -13.04 -6.23
CA LYS A 125 39.17 -12.02 -6.59
C LYS A 125 38.75 -11.28 -7.87
N PRO A 126 39.33 -10.10 -8.17
CA PRO A 126 39.08 -9.39 -9.43
C PRO A 126 39.16 -10.34 -10.63
N GLN A 127 38.17 -10.27 -11.52
CA GLN A 127 38.02 -11.19 -12.65
C GLN A 127 37.43 -10.47 -13.87
N PRO A 128 37.72 -10.92 -15.10
CA PRO A 128 37.14 -10.32 -16.29
C PRO A 128 35.63 -10.58 -16.37
N LEU A 129 34.91 -9.68 -17.02
CA LEU A 129 33.46 -9.73 -17.20
C LEU A 129 32.98 -11.06 -17.84
N GLU A 130 33.76 -11.62 -18.76
CA GLU A 130 33.48 -12.90 -19.42
C GLU A 130 33.40 -14.12 -18.49
N ASN A 131 33.97 -14.03 -17.28
CA ASN A 131 33.87 -15.08 -16.27
C ASN A 131 32.57 -14.99 -15.46
N ILE A 132 31.83 -13.87 -15.56
CA ILE A 132 30.63 -13.60 -14.78
C ILE A 132 29.38 -13.69 -15.67
N ILE A 133 29.45 -13.16 -16.88
CA ILE A 133 28.39 -13.22 -17.88
C ILE A 133 28.93 -13.79 -19.18
N THR A 134 28.20 -14.71 -19.80
CA THR A 134 28.48 -15.22 -21.15
C THR A 134 27.56 -14.55 -22.18
N GLU A 135 27.98 -14.47 -23.44
CA GLU A 135 27.14 -13.95 -24.53
C GLU A 135 25.79 -14.69 -24.62
N ARG A 136 25.81 -16.01 -24.41
CA ARG A 136 24.62 -16.86 -24.38
C ARG A 136 23.73 -16.56 -23.18
N GLU A 137 24.27 -16.24 -22.00
CA GLU A 137 23.48 -15.79 -20.84
C GLU A 137 22.89 -14.40 -21.05
N VAL A 138 23.62 -13.48 -21.70
CA VAL A 138 23.08 -12.16 -22.07
C VAL A 138 21.95 -12.29 -23.09
N GLU A 139 22.06 -13.18 -24.08
CA GLU A 139 20.98 -13.48 -25.02
C GLU A 139 19.80 -14.23 -24.38
N LEU A 140 20.07 -15.22 -23.53
CA LEU A 140 19.05 -15.94 -22.77
C LEU A 140 18.36 -15.03 -21.76
N MET A 141 19.03 -14.02 -21.21
CA MET A 141 18.45 -13.01 -20.33
C MET A 141 17.82 -11.84 -21.09
N ALA A 142 18.24 -11.51 -22.31
CA ALA A 142 17.49 -10.62 -23.19
C ALA A 142 16.16 -11.27 -23.60
N LYS A 143 16.20 -12.57 -23.92
CA LYS A 143 15.01 -13.40 -24.11
C LYS A 143 14.25 -13.55 -22.80
N ALA A 144 14.91 -13.74 -21.66
CA ALA A 144 14.27 -13.84 -20.36
C ALA A 144 13.82 -12.49 -19.79
N GLN A 145 14.24 -11.34 -20.30
CA GLN A 145 13.63 -10.04 -19.98
C GLN A 145 12.47 -9.78 -20.94
N ALA A 146 12.53 -10.32 -22.16
CA ALA A 146 11.38 -10.44 -23.05
C ALA A 146 10.35 -11.51 -22.58
N THR A 147 10.73 -12.48 -21.72
CA THR A 147 9.83 -13.52 -21.18
C THR A 147 9.65 -13.52 -19.64
N LYS A 148 10.44 -12.73 -18.88
CA LYS A 148 10.19 -12.29 -17.48
C LYS A 148 9.59 -10.89 -17.41
N ALA A 149 9.32 -10.26 -18.56
CA ALA A 149 7.98 -9.74 -18.69
C ALA A 149 7.10 -10.99 -18.59
N PRO A 150 6.40 -11.27 -17.46
CA PRO A 150 5.15 -11.96 -17.66
C PRO A 150 4.47 -11.17 -18.78
N GLU A 151 3.85 -11.85 -19.72
CA GLU A 151 2.62 -11.31 -20.26
C GLU A 151 1.62 -11.12 -19.08
N LYS A 152 1.88 -10.22 -18.12
CA LYS A 152 1.12 -9.00 -18.20
C LYS A 152 1.60 -8.38 -19.49
N SER A 153 0.90 -8.69 -20.58
CA SER A 153 0.55 -7.62 -21.49
C SER A 153 0.37 -6.39 -20.59
N GLU A 154 0.99 -5.24 -20.88
CA GLU A 154 0.33 -4.01 -20.44
C GLU A 154 -1.14 -4.25 -20.81
N PRO A 155 -2.06 -4.43 -19.85
CA PRO A 155 -3.18 -5.36 -20.03
C PRO A 155 -4.09 -4.82 -21.11
N SER A 156 -3.80 -5.12 -22.37
CA SER A 156 -3.97 -4.19 -23.51
C SER A 156 -4.62 -2.87 -23.11
N ARG A 157 -3.96 -2.02 -22.30
CA ARG A 157 -4.59 -1.11 -21.29
C ARG A 157 -6.10 -0.96 -21.53
N ALA A 158 -6.88 -1.87 -20.94
CA ALA A 158 -8.25 -2.10 -21.38
C ALA A 158 -8.98 -0.76 -21.41
N SER A 159 -9.54 -0.42 -22.58
CA SER A 159 -10.33 0.79 -22.71
C SER A 159 -11.50 0.70 -21.74
N VAL A 160 -11.86 1.84 -21.15
CA VAL A 160 -12.93 1.88 -20.15
C VAL A 160 -14.22 1.35 -20.79
N GLN A 161 -14.75 0.26 -20.24
CA GLN A 161 -16.08 -0.26 -20.53
C GLN A 161 -17.10 0.64 -19.87
N ALA A 162 -17.32 1.80 -20.47
CA ALA A 162 -18.12 2.85 -19.86
C ALA A 162 -19.56 2.39 -19.63
N ILE A 163 -20.03 2.63 -18.40
CA ILE A 163 -21.44 2.54 -18.06
C ILE A 163 -22.16 3.69 -18.78
N GLU A 164 -22.83 3.36 -19.89
CA GLU A 164 -23.76 4.28 -20.55
C GLU A 164 -24.99 4.47 -19.65
N LEU A 165 -25.40 5.72 -19.48
CA LEU A 165 -26.56 6.12 -18.68
C LEU A 165 -27.51 6.92 -19.55
N SER A 166 -28.77 6.49 -19.60
CA SER A 166 -29.83 7.07 -20.43
C SER A 166 -30.72 8.06 -19.68
N GLY A 167 -30.74 7.99 -18.34
CA GLY A 167 -31.55 8.88 -17.52
C GLY A 167 -31.30 10.36 -17.81
N GLU A 168 -32.36 11.15 -17.86
CA GLU A 168 -32.29 12.59 -18.10
C GLU A 168 -31.97 13.32 -16.79
N THR A 169 -32.50 12.82 -15.68
CA THR A 169 -32.31 13.40 -14.35
C THR A 169 -31.15 12.75 -13.57
N PRO A 170 -30.55 13.46 -12.58
CA PRO A 170 -29.56 12.87 -11.68
C PRO A 170 -30.09 11.62 -10.93
N TYR A 171 -31.39 11.61 -10.61
CA TYR A 171 -32.06 10.49 -9.93
C TYR A 171 -32.15 9.24 -10.80
N GLU A 172 -32.52 9.39 -12.07
CA GLU A 172 -32.60 8.27 -13.02
C GLU A 172 -31.22 7.68 -13.28
N LYS A 173 -30.20 8.53 -13.49
CA LYS A 173 -28.80 8.09 -13.66
C LYS A 173 -28.28 7.32 -12.46
N LEU A 174 -28.64 7.77 -11.25
CA LEU A 174 -28.29 7.09 -10.00
C LEU A 174 -28.99 5.73 -9.90
N SER A 175 -30.29 5.67 -10.18
CA SER A 175 -31.08 4.43 -10.18
C SER A 175 -30.54 3.40 -11.17
N GLU A 176 -30.13 3.82 -12.38
CA GLU A 176 -29.49 2.96 -13.37
C GLU A 176 -28.15 2.38 -12.86
N ILE A 177 -27.33 3.20 -12.18
CA ILE A 177 -26.07 2.74 -11.57
C ILE A 177 -26.32 1.77 -10.43
N LEU A 178 -27.30 2.04 -9.57
CA LEU A 178 -27.64 1.14 -8.46
C LEU A 178 -28.09 -0.20 -9.00
N LYS A 179 -28.91 -0.24 -10.06
CA LYS A 179 -29.30 -1.48 -10.71
C LYS A 179 -28.11 -2.25 -11.28
N LYS A 180 -27.20 -1.57 -12.00
CA LYS A 180 -25.97 -2.20 -12.52
C LYS A 180 -25.09 -2.76 -11.40
N LEU A 181 -25.05 -2.07 -10.26
CA LEU A 181 -24.33 -2.54 -9.08
C LEU A 181 -24.98 -3.81 -8.50
N GLU A 182 -26.31 -3.86 -8.37
CA GLU A 182 -27.01 -5.07 -7.89
C GLU A 182 -26.73 -6.29 -8.79
N ASP A 183 -26.72 -6.09 -10.12
CA ASP A 183 -26.38 -7.13 -11.08
C ASP A 183 -24.90 -7.54 -10.95
N GLY A 184 -24.00 -6.56 -10.78
CA GLY A 184 -22.58 -6.81 -10.53
C GLY A 184 -22.32 -7.60 -9.25
N VAL A 185 -23.05 -7.32 -8.16
CA VAL A 185 -22.94 -8.08 -6.91
C VAL A 185 -23.32 -9.54 -7.12
N LYS A 186 -24.41 -9.81 -7.85
CA LYS A 186 -24.80 -11.19 -8.18
C LYS A 186 -23.76 -11.89 -9.05
N ASP A 187 -23.17 -11.16 -10.00
CA ASP A 187 -22.19 -11.68 -10.94
C ASP A 187 -20.86 -12.06 -10.27
N ILE A 188 -20.37 -11.28 -9.30
CA ILE A 188 -19.10 -11.62 -8.61
C ILE A 188 -19.17 -12.91 -7.80
N PHE A 189 -20.37 -13.31 -7.36
CA PHE A 189 -20.58 -14.56 -6.63
C PHE A 189 -20.77 -15.77 -7.57
N ASN A 190 -20.79 -15.55 -8.88
CA ASN A 190 -20.91 -16.59 -9.90
C ASN A 190 -19.57 -16.78 -10.62
N GLY A 191 -18.80 -17.79 -10.22
CA GLY A 191 -17.51 -18.15 -10.83
C GLY A 191 -16.30 -17.50 -10.16
N ASP A 192 -15.21 -17.32 -10.91
CA ASP A 192 -13.90 -16.89 -10.38
C ASP A 192 -13.78 -15.36 -10.18
N LYS A 193 -14.85 -14.60 -10.44
CA LYS A 193 -14.88 -13.12 -10.35
C LYS A 193 -14.73 -12.58 -8.94
N TYR A 194 -15.00 -13.40 -7.92
CA TYR A 194 -14.90 -12.96 -6.52
C TYR A 194 -13.46 -12.58 -6.15
N ALA A 195 -12.48 -13.39 -6.57
CA ALA A 195 -11.07 -13.10 -6.32
C ALA A 195 -10.60 -11.84 -7.06
N GLU A 196 -11.07 -11.62 -8.31
CA GLU A 196 -10.80 -10.39 -9.07
C GLU A 196 -11.36 -9.16 -8.35
N TYR A 197 -12.56 -9.29 -7.78
CA TYR A 197 -13.15 -8.23 -6.96
C TYR A 197 -12.31 -7.92 -5.72
N LEU A 198 -11.90 -8.92 -4.95
CA LEU A 198 -11.06 -8.71 -3.76
C LEU A 198 -9.69 -8.09 -4.14
N ALA A 199 -9.11 -8.50 -5.27
CA ALA A 199 -7.87 -7.92 -5.79
C ALA A 199 -8.04 -6.48 -6.29
N CYS A 200 -9.22 -6.10 -6.77
CA CYS A 200 -9.54 -4.70 -7.07
C CYS A 200 -9.74 -3.90 -5.77
N MET A 201 -10.46 -4.47 -4.80
CA MET A 201 -10.70 -3.87 -3.50
C MET A 201 -9.41 -3.62 -2.72
N SER A 202 -8.38 -4.47 -2.87
CA SER A 202 -7.07 -4.23 -2.23
C SER A 202 -6.39 -2.95 -2.73
N LYS A 203 -6.59 -2.56 -3.99
CA LYS A 203 -6.08 -1.31 -4.57
C LYS A 203 -6.92 -0.10 -4.18
N PHE A 204 -8.24 -0.28 -4.17
CA PHE A 204 -9.23 0.76 -3.87
C PHE A 204 -9.82 0.61 -2.46
N HIS A 205 -9.00 0.20 -1.48
CA HIS A 205 -9.48 -0.11 -0.13
C HIS A 205 -10.11 1.09 0.58
N ASN A 206 -9.68 2.32 0.22
CA ASN A 206 -10.27 3.58 0.72
C ASN A 206 -11.61 3.95 0.05
N TYR A 207 -12.06 3.20 -0.96
CA TYR A 207 -13.38 3.34 -1.56
C TYR A 207 -14.35 2.34 -0.95
N SER A 208 -15.64 2.68 -0.93
CA SER A 208 -16.69 1.73 -0.57
C SER A 208 -16.66 0.52 -1.50
N PHE A 209 -17.10 -0.64 -0.99
CA PHE A 209 -17.19 -1.88 -1.77
C PHE A 209 -17.92 -1.67 -3.11
N ARG A 210 -18.97 -0.83 -3.09
CA ARG A 210 -19.76 -0.45 -4.27
C ARG A 210 -18.92 0.26 -5.32
N ASN A 211 -18.11 1.22 -4.91
CA ASN A 211 -17.26 1.96 -5.82
C ASN A 211 -16.09 1.10 -6.34
N SER A 212 -15.51 0.24 -5.51
CA SER A 212 -14.50 -0.73 -5.93
C SER A 212 -15.03 -1.70 -6.99
N LEU A 213 -16.27 -2.18 -6.81
CA LEU A 213 -16.95 -3.01 -7.81
C LEU A 213 -17.28 -2.23 -9.09
N LEU A 214 -17.80 -0.99 -9.00
CA LEU A 214 -18.06 -0.15 -10.17
C LEU A 214 -16.78 0.12 -10.97
N ILE A 215 -15.65 0.32 -10.30
CA ILE A 215 -14.35 0.49 -10.95
C ILE A 215 -13.95 -0.82 -11.65
N LEU A 216 -14.02 -1.97 -10.97
CA LEU A 216 -13.73 -3.27 -11.56
C LEU A 216 -14.54 -3.52 -12.85
N MET A 217 -15.85 -3.30 -12.80
CA MET A 217 -16.76 -3.54 -13.93
C MET A 217 -16.42 -2.70 -15.17
N GLN A 218 -15.86 -1.51 -14.98
CA GLN A 218 -15.57 -0.58 -16.06
C GLN A 218 -14.11 -0.63 -16.50
N LYS A 219 -13.19 -0.94 -15.58
CA LYS A 219 -11.75 -1.00 -15.83
C LYS A 219 -11.08 -1.98 -14.85
N PRO A 220 -11.05 -3.28 -15.18
CA PRO A 220 -10.48 -4.32 -14.30
C PRO A 220 -8.99 -4.13 -13.98
N ASP A 221 -8.25 -3.47 -14.88
CA ASP A 221 -6.83 -3.15 -14.73
C ASP A 221 -6.57 -1.80 -14.05
N ALA A 222 -7.59 -1.14 -13.48
CA ALA A 222 -7.42 0.13 -12.79
C ALA A 222 -6.41 0.01 -11.64
N SER A 223 -5.63 1.08 -11.48
CA SER A 223 -4.49 1.17 -10.57
C SER A 223 -4.69 2.28 -9.55
N MET A 224 -5.15 3.44 -10.01
CA MET A 224 -5.45 4.59 -9.17
C MET A 224 -6.44 5.46 -9.92
N VAL A 225 -7.53 5.87 -9.26
CA VAL A 225 -8.55 6.71 -9.87
C VAL A 225 -8.68 8.02 -9.14
N ALA A 226 -8.88 9.11 -9.89
CA ALA A 226 -9.20 10.42 -9.32
C ALA A 226 -10.12 11.20 -10.26
N GLY A 227 -10.79 12.21 -9.71
CA GLY A 227 -11.58 13.16 -10.51
C GLY A 227 -10.69 14.00 -11.42
N PHE A 228 -11.26 14.57 -12.49
CA PHE A 228 -10.52 15.37 -13.47
C PHE A 228 -9.71 16.52 -12.82
N GLY A 229 -10.36 17.29 -11.93
CA GLY A 229 -9.69 18.38 -11.19
C GLY A 229 -8.63 17.86 -10.22
N ALA A 230 -8.90 16.77 -9.51
CA ALA A 230 -7.95 16.18 -8.56
C ALA A 230 -6.65 15.70 -9.22
N TRP A 231 -6.72 15.16 -10.45
CA TRP A 231 -5.51 14.85 -11.22
C TRP A 231 -4.64 16.10 -11.45
N ARG A 232 -5.26 17.22 -11.83
CA ARG A 232 -4.56 18.47 -12.07
C ARG A 232 -4.02 19.10 -10.79
N ASP A 233 -4.90 19.23 -9.79
CA ASP A 233 -4.67 20.05 -8.60
C ASP A 233 -3.81 19.32 -7.56
N ASN A 234 -3.99 18.00 -7.38
CA ASN A 234 -3.32 17.24 -6.32
C ASN A 234 -2.16 16.39 -6.85
N HIS A 235 -2.19 16.01 -8.13
CA HIS A 235 -1.25 15.05 -8.69
C HIS A 235 -0.38 15.62 -9.81
N LYS A 236 -0.60 16.88 -10.24
CA LYS A 236 0.12 17.52 -11.36
C LYS A 236 0.07 16.70 -12.65
N ARG A 237 -1.08 16.05 -12.90
CA ARG A 237 -1.36 15.26 -14.10
C ARG A 237 -2.64 15.75 -14.77
N THR A 238 -2.75 15.57 -16.07
CA THR A 238 -3.96 15.92 -16.83
C THR A 238 -4.50 14.69 -17.54
N VAL A 239 -5.83 14.58 -17.63
CA VAL A 239 -6.48 13.50 -18.37
C VAL A 239 -6.26 13.72 -19.88
N LYS A 240 -5.83 12.67 -20.58
CA LYS A 240 -5.59 12.72 -22.02
C LYS A 240 -6.88 13.01 -22.77
N ARG A 241 -6.77 13.75 -23.88
CA ARG A 241 -7.94 14.11 -24.69
C ARG A 241 -8.58 12.86 -25.31
N GLY A 242 -9.90 12.74 -25.17
CA GLY A 242 -10.68 11.63 -25.75
C GLY A 242 -10.86 10.43 -24.83
N GLU A 243 -10.25 10.43 -23.65
CA GLU A 243 -10.41 9.37 -22.65
C GLU A 243 -11.83 9.32 -22.09
N ARG A 244 -12.33 8.10 -21.90
CA ARG A 244 -13.67 7.86 -21.31
C ARG A 244 -13.54 7.71 -19.80
N GLY A 245 -14.36 8.43 -19.04
CA GLY A 245 -14.31 8.37 -17.57
C GLY A 245 -15.15 7.24 -16.98
N ILE A 246 -14.68 6.71 -15.85
CA ILE A 246 -15.30 5.68 -15.01
C ILE A 246 -16.37 6.31 -14.14
N LYS A 247 -17.57 5.74 -14.09
CA LYS A 247 -18.69 6.22 -13.26
C LYS A 247 -18.63 5.63 -11.86
N ILE A 248 -18.70 6.49 -10.84
CA ILE A 248 -18.75 6.10 -9.42
C ILE A 248 -19.88 6.86 -8.70
N ILE A 249 -20.21 6.43 -7.49
CA ILE A 249 -21.15 7.12 -6.61
C ILE A 249 -20.36 8.02 -5.66
N ALA A 250 -20.70 9.31 -5.60
CA ALA A 250 -20.06 10.29 -4.73
C ALA A 250 -21.09 11.05 -3.88
N PRO A 251 -20.77 11.39 -2.62
CA PRO A 251 -21.65 12.22 -1.80
C PRO A 251 -21.80 13.62 -2.42
N SER A 252 -22.99 14.20 -2.27
CA SER A 252 -23.36 15.51 -2.78
C SER A 252 -24.41 16.14 -1.88
N SER A 253 -24.02 16.59 -0.70
CA SER A 253 -24.96 17.23 0.21
C SER A 253 -25.45 18.58 -0.32
N TYR A 254 -26.68 18.94 0.02
CA TYR A 254 -27.23 20.29 -0.19
C TYR A 254 -27.82 20.79 1.11
N LYS A 255 -27.82 22.11 1.30
CA LYS A 255 -28.46 22.75 2.45
C LYS A 255 -29.91 23.10 2.10
N THR A 256 -30.83 22.84 3.02
CA THR A 256 -32.22 23.30 2.90
C THR A 256 -32.74 23.75 4.25
N LYS A 257 -33.73 24.63 4.25
CA LYS A 257 -34.40 25.08 5.47
C LYS A 257 -35.55 24.15 5.78
N LYS A 258 -35.51 23.50 6.95
CA LYS A 258 -36.61 22.66 7.46
C LYS A 258 -37.15 23.24 8.75
N GLN A 259 -38.46 23.15 8.92
CA GLN A 259 -39.08 23.36 10.22
C GLN A 259 -38.84 22.11 11.06
N ILE A 260 -38.04 22.24 12.11
CA ILE A 260 -37.78 21.18 13.06
C ILE A 260 -38.41 21.53 14.41
N GLU A 261 -38.88 20.53 15.15
CA GLU A 261 -39.41 20.76 16.49
C GLU A 261 -38.31 21.28 17.41
N LYS A 262 -38.61 22.35 18.15
CA LYS A 262 -37.69 22.95 19.09
C LYS A 262 -37.60 22.06 20.32
N ILE A 263 -36.46 21.40 20.53
CA ILE A 263 -36.26 20.48 21.64
C ILE A 263 -35.76 21.27 22.86
N ASN A 264 -36.28 20.96 24.05
CA ASN A 264 -35.75 21.49 25.30
C ASN A 264 -34.44 20.74 25.66
N PRO A 265 -33.28 21.42 25.73
CA PRO A 265 -31.99 20.75 25.95
C PRO A 265 -31.88 20.05 27.31
N ALA A 266 -32.71 20.39 28.29
CA ALA A 266 -32.71 19.75 29.61
C ALA A 266 -33.56 18.46 29.66
N THR A 267 -34.52 18.28 28.75
CA THR A 267 -35.49 17.16 28.81
C THR A 267 -35.51 16.30 27.56
N ASN A 268 -34.82 16.72 26.50
CA ASN A 268 -34.81 16.08 25.18
C ASN A 268 -36.21 15.85 24.59
N LYS A 269 -37.19 16.68 24.99
CA LYS A 269 -38.58 16.63 24.52
C LYS A 269 -38.94 17.89 23.74
N PRO A 270 -39.89 17.81 22.78
CA PRO A 270 -40.38 18.97 22.04
C PRO A 270 -40.97 20.02 22.99
N ILE A 271 -40.61 21.28 22.80
CA ILE A 271 -41.22 22.41 23.48
C ILE A 271 -42.61 22.57 22.88
N ILE A 272 -43.65 22.27 23.66
CA ILE A 272 -45.03 22.43 23.23
C ILE A 272 -45.44 23.90 23.40
N GLY A 273 -45.93 24.49 22.31
CA GLY A 273 -46.48 25.84 22.28
C GLY A 273 -47.80 25.96 23.05
N TRP A 274 -48.24 27.19 23.25
CA TRP A 274 -49.49 27.50 23.97
C TRP A 274 -50.75 26.92 23.30
N ASP A 275 -50.65 26.53 22.02
CA ASP A 275 -51.68 25.90 21.21
C ASP A 275 -51.70 24.37 21.31
N GLY A 276 -50.82 23.78 22.14
CA GLY A 276 -50.71 22.34 22.32
C GLY A 276 -49.94 21.61 21.22
N LYS A 277 -49.32 22.32 20.27
CA LYS A 277 -48.48 21.74 19.21
C LYS A 277 -46.99 21.95 19.48
N PRO A 278 -46.10 21.06 19.00
CA PRO A 278 -44.66 21.29 19.06
C PRO A 278 -44.28 22.61 18.38
N LEU A 279 -43.58 23.48 19.10
CA LEU A 279 -43.06 24.73 18.56
C LEU A 279 -41.97 24.37 17.55
N THR A 280 -42.12 24.77 16.29
CA THR A 280 -41.11 24.54 15.26
C THR A 280 -40.19 25.74 15.10
N GLU A 281 -38.92 25.50 14.79
CA GLU A 281 -37.96 26.52 14.36
C GLU A 281 -37.43 26.19 12.95
N GLU A 282 -37.25 27.23 12.14
CA GLU A 282 -36.66 27.09 10.82
C GLU A 282 -35.13 26.97 10.98
N LYS A 283 -34.61 25.76 10.79
CA LYS A 283 -33.18 25.49 10.86
C LYS A 283 -32.66 25.08 9.48
N GLU A 284 -31.50 25.62 9.12
CA GLU A 284 -30.76 25.15 7.96
C GLU A 284 -30.18 23.76 8.28
N VAL A 285 -30.63 22.75 7.54
CA VAL A 285 -30.19 21.36 7.69
C VAL A 285 -29.47 20.93 6.41
N THR A 286 -28.31 20.32 6.57
CA THR A 286 -27.55 19.69 5.48
C THR A 286 -28.12 18.30 5.22
N ILE A 287 -28.67 18.07 4.03
CA ILE A 287 -29.19 16.76 3.64
C ILE A 287 -28.12 16.01 2.83
N PRO A 288 -27.62 14.86 3.31
CA PRO A 288 -26.68 14.06 2.55
C PRO A 288 -27.41 13.36 1.39
N THR A 289 -26.98 13.60 0.16
CA THR A 289 -27.39 12.81 -1.00
C THR A 289 -26.16 12.30 -1.73
N PHE A 290 -26.39 11.54 -2.80
CA PHE A 290 -25.31 11.10 -3.68
C PHE A 290 -25.65 11.40 -5.12
N ARG A 291 -24.60 11.51 -5.92
CA ARG A 291 -24.67 11.71 -7.35
C ARG A 291 -23.72 10.77 -8.06
N VAL A 292 -23.95 10.61 -9.36
CA VAL A 292 -22.99 9.98 -10.24
C VAL A 292 -21.82 10.94 -10.47
N ALA A 293 -20.62 10.52 -10.14
CA ALA A 293 -19.37 11.22 -10.42
C ALA A 293 -18.57 10.48 -11.49
N THR A 294 -17.64 11.19 -12.13
CA THR A 294 -16.75 10.63 -13.14
C THR A 294 -15.31 10.76 -12.66
N VAL A 295 -14.59 9.64 -12.67
CA VAL A 295 -13.16 9.54 -12.34
C VAL A 295 -12.39 8.94 -13.52
N PHE A 296 -11.08 9.09 -13.49
CA PHE A 296 -10.18 8.59 -14.53
C PHE A 296 -9.05 7.83 -13.87
N ASP A 297 -8.63 6.72 -14.47
CA ASP A 297 -7.49 5.95 -14.00
C ASP A 297 -6.16 6.64 -14.38
N LEU A 298 -5.10 6.37 -13.61
CA LEU A 298 -3.75 6.85 -13.86
C LEU A 298 -3.29 6.63 -15.31
N SER A 299 -3.66 5.50 -15.92
CA SER A 299 -3.33 5.19 -17.31
C SER A 299 -3.86 6.19 -18.34
N GLN A 300 -4.96 6.84 -18.00
CA GLN A 300 -5.69 7.81 -18.82
C GLN A 300 -5.13 9.23 -18.65
N THR A 301 -4.04 9.40 -17.89
CA THR A 301 -3.45 10.69 -17.59
C THR A 301 -2.00 10.79 -18.07
N GLU A 302 -1.55 12.02 -18.25
CA GLU A 302 -0.17 12.38 -18.55
C GLU A 302 0.32 13.48 -17.59
N GLY A 303 1.62 13.50 -17.27
CA GLY A 303 2.19 14.44 -16.31
C GLY A 303 3.31 13.81 -15.46
N GLU A 304 3.62 14.43 -14.33
CA GLU A 304 4.71 14.00 -13.44
C GLU A 304 4.46 12.60 -12.86
N PRO A 305 5.50 11.75 -12.75
CA PRO A 305 5.35 10.45 -12.08
C PRO A 305 4.87 10.64 -10.65
N LEU A 306 3.96 9.78 -10.21
CA LEU A 306 3.47 9.84 -8.84
C LEU A 306 4.57 9.43 -7.86
N PRO A 307 4.66 10.09 -6.69
CA PRO A 307 5.54 9.63 -5.62
C PRO A 307 5.12 8.22 -5.19
N SER A 308 6.08 7.29 -5.12
CA SER A 308 5.87 6.00 -4.46
C SER A 308 5.75 6.25 -2.96
N LEU A 309 4.61 5.90 -2.36
CA LEU A 309 4.55 5.69 -0.91
C LEU A 309 5.32 4.39 -0.67
N GLY A 310 6.48 4.48 -0.01
CA GLY A 310 7.47 3.40 0.16
C GLY A 310 7.02 2.19 0.99
N VAL A 311 5.76 1.78 0.83
CA VAL A 311 5.17 0.51 1.25
C VAL A 311 5.03 -0.38 0.00
N ASP A 312 6.08 -0.42 -0.81
CA ASP A 312 6.17 -1.34 -1.95
C ASP A 312 6.03 -2.78 -1.45
N GLU A 313 5.60 -3.67 -2.36
CA GLU A 313 5.41 -5.11 -2.14
C GLU A 313 6.43 -5.68 -1.15
N LEU A 314 6.00 -6.55 -0.23
CA LEU A 314 6.92 -7.25 0.68
C LEU A 314 7.92 -8.06 -0.15
N THR A 315 9.10 -7.49 -0.41
CA THR A 315 10.08 -8.01 -1.39
C THR A 315 10.84 -9.27 -0.92
N GLY A 316 10.27 -10.03 0.02
CA GLY A 316 10.84 -11.29 0.50
C GLY A 316 12.07 -11.12 1.40
N ASN A 317 12.39 -9.92 1.87
CA ASN A 317 13.44 -9.69 2.85
C ASN A 317 12.92 -9.88 4.29
N VAL A 318 13.65 -10.64 5.10
CA VAL A 318 13.39 -10.90 6.53
C VAL A 318 13.15 -9.60 7.33
N ALA A 319 13.86 -8.51 6.99
CA ALA A 319 13.66 -7.22 7.67
C ALA A 319 12.26 -6.64 7.44
N ASP A 320 11.71 -6.82 6.23
CA ASP A 320 10.39 -6.31 5.88
C ASP A 320 9.30 -7.16 6.55
N PHE A 321 9.50 -8.48 6.61
CA PHE A 321 8.61 -9.38 7.36
C PHE A 321 8.53 -9.01 8.84
N LYS A 322 9.66 -8.77 9.50
CA LYS A 322 9.67 -8.39 10.93
C LYS A 322 8.94 -7.08 11.20
N LYS A 323 9.14 -6.06 10.35
CA LYS A 323 8.39 -4.79 10.45
C LYS A 323 6.90 -5.00 10.25
N PHE A 324 6.53 -5.86 9.31
CA PHE A 324 5.15 -6.19 9.04
C PHE A 324 4.50 -6.96 10.20
N TYR A 325 5.21 -7.90 10.83
CA TYR A 325 4.77 -8.55 12.07
C TYR A 325 4.52 -7.53 13.17
N ALA A 326 5.46 -6.61 13.41
CA ALA A 326 5.30 -5.58 14.42
C ALA A 326 4.08 -4.67 14.14
N ALA A 327 3.81 -4.38 12.86
CA ALA A 327 2.60 -3.68 12.45
C ALA A 327 1.34 -4.48 12.80
N LEU A 328 1.32 -5.79 12.46
CA LEU A 328 0.20 -6.68 12.78
C LEU A 328 -0.02 -6.84 14.30
N GLU A 329 1.05 -6.95 15.07
CA GLU A 329 1.00 -6.98 16.53
C GLU A 329 0.40 -5.69 17.10
N LYS A 330 0.78 -4.52 16.55
CA LYS A 330 0.27 -3.22 16.99
C LYS A 330 -1.22 -3.05 16.69
N ILE A 331 -1.70 -3.50 15.53
CA ILE A 331 -3.11 -3.33 15.14
C ILE A 331 -4.04 -4.42 15.68
N SER A 332 -3.47 -5.53 16.18
CA SER A 332 -4.24 -6.67 16.65
C SER A 332 -5.10 -6.26 17.85
N PRO A 333 -6.42 -6.55 17.85
CA PRO A 333 -7.28 -6.25 19.00
C PRO A 333 -7.04 -7.21 20.18
N MET A 334 -6.29 -8.29 19.97
CA MET A 334 -6.02 -9.33 20.96
C MET A 334 -4.52 -9.66 21.02
N PRO A 335 -3.99 -10.07 22.18
CA PRO A 335 -2.63 -10.59 22.29
C PRO A 335 -2.42 -11.80 21.35
N ILE A 336 -1.26 -11.81 20.71
CA ILE A 336 -0.84 -12.88 19.80
C ILE A 336 0.15 -13.79 20.55
N GLY A 337 -0.12 -15.09 20.54
CA GLY A 337 0.75 -16.14 21.07
C GLY A 337 1.18 -17.12 19.99
N TYR A 338 2.37 -17.69 20.15
CA TYR A 338 2.90 -18.72 19.28
C TYR A 338 3.02 -20.05 20.04
N GLU A 339 2.38 -21.09 19.54
CA GLU A 339 2.27 -22.38 20.22
C GLU A 339 2.28 -23.56 19.24
N ASP A 340 2.47 -24.77 19.78
CA ASP A 340 2.39 -26.00 19.00
C ASP A 340 0.93 -26.44 18.88
N ILE A 341 0.42 -26.47 17.65
CA ILE A 341 -0.98 -26.80 17.34
C ILE A 341 -1.05 -28.15 16.62
N ASP A 342 -1.61 -29.15 17.30
CA ASP A 342 -1.69 -30.55 16.84
C ASP A 342 -2.96 -30.88 16.03
N THR A 343 -3.90 -29.95 15.92
CA THR A 343 -5.21 -30.15 15.26
C THR A 343 -5.17 -30.02 13.75
N GLY A 344 -3.98 -29.84 13.15
CA GLY A 344 -3.80 -29.52 11.73
C GLY A 344 -4.10 -28.06 11.37
N ALA A 345 -4.70 -27.29 12.28
CA ALA A 345 -4.89 -25.85 12.13
C ALA A 345 -3.54 -25.11 12.15
N LYS A 346 -3.48 -24.00 11.43
CA LYS A 346 -2.30 -23.12 11.37
C LYS A 346 -2.35 -22.00 12.41
N GLY A 347 -3.54 -21.68 12.90
CA GLY A 347 -3.80 -20.70 13.94
C GLY A 347 -5.27 -20.76 14.35
N TYR A 348 -5.64 -20.04 15.39
CA TYR A 348 -7.03 -19.84 15.80
C TYR A 348 -7.18 -18.56 16.64
N CYS A 349 -8.33 -17.91 16.50
CA CYS A 349 -8.77 -16.83 17.39
C CYS A 349 -9.65 -17.41 18.52
N ASN A 350 -9.20 -17.29 19.77
CA ASN A 350 -9.97 -17.72 20.94
C ASN A 350 -10.73 -16.53 21.54
N PHE A 351 -12.04 -16.51 21.32
CA PHE A 351 -12.93 -15.46 21.85
C PHE A 351 -13.19 -15.57 23.36
N GLU A 352 -13.02 -16.73 23.98
CA GLU A 352 -13.21 -16.87 25.43
C GLU A 352 -12.00 -16.33 26.20
N GLU A 353 -10.80 -16.66 25.72
CA GLU A 353 -9.53 -16.21 26.31
C GLU A 353 -9.06 -14.85 25.77
N GLN A 354 -9.79 -14.29 24.79
CA GLN A 354 -9.46 -13.03 24.10
C GLN A 354 -8.01 -13.02 23.58
N ARG A 355 -7.60 -14.07 22.86
CA ARG A 355 -6.24 -14.18 22.31
C ARG A 355 -6.22 -14.82 20.93
N ILE A 356 -5.16 -14.55 20.18
CA ILE A 356 -4.84 -15.20 18.91
C ILE A 356 -3.69 -16.18 19.14
N ALA A 357 -3.81 -17.39 18.61
CA ALA A 357 -2.75 -18.40 18.61
C ALA A 357 -2.30 -18.70 17.18
N VAL A 358 -0.99 -18.69 16.94
CA VAL A 358 -0.39 -19.04 15.65
C VAL A 358 0.58 -20.22 15.83
N LYS A 359 0.56 -21.16 14.89
CA LYS A 359 1.39 -22.36 14.95
C LYS A 359 2.88 -22.03 14.78
N ASN A 360 3.73 -22.60 15.65
CA ASN A 360 5.18 -22.53 15.53
C ASN A 360 5.72 -23.21 14.26
N GLY A 361 6.88 -22.73 13.79
CA GLY A 361 7.68 -23.42 12.75
C GLY A 361 7.14 -23.34 11.32
N MET A 362 6.10 -22.52 11.06
CA MET A 362 5.63 -22.24 9.70
C MET A 362 6.54 -21.25 8.96
N SER A 363 6.46 -21.18 7.63
CA SER A 363 7.17 -20.15 6.86
C SER A 363 6.67 -18.75 7.19
N GLU A 364 7.51 -17.72 7.04
CA GLU A 364 7.15 -16.31 7.34
C GLU A 364 5.89 -15.87 6.59
N VAL A 365 5.78 -16.23 5.31
CA VAL A 365 4.60 -15.93 4.46
C VAL A 365 3.35 -16.62 5.01
N GLN A 366 3.44 -17.89 5.39
CA GLN A 366 2.29 -18.63 5.90
C GLN A 366 1.85 -18.11 7.28
N GLN A 367 2.80 -17.79 8.15
CA GLN A 367 2.51 -17.19 9.44
C GLN A 367 1.81 -15.84 9.28
N LEU A 368 2.24 -14.98 8.33
CA LEU A 368 1.56 -13.72 8.05
C LEU A 368 0.13 -13.93 7.57
N LYS A 369 -0.08 -14.80 6.57
CA LYS A 369 -1.43 -15.13 6.06
C LYS A 369 -2.35 -15.57 7.20
N THR A 370 -1.87 -16.48 8.04
CA THR A 370 -2.61 -17.00 9.18
C THR A 370 -2.89 -15.89 10.19
N LEU A 371 -1.88 -15.10 10.55
CA LEU A 371 -2.05 -14.02 11.51
C LEU A 371 -3.08 -12.97 11.04
N ILE A 372 -3.03 -12.58 9.77
CA ILE A 372 -4.01 -11.64 9.19
C ILE A 372 -5.42 -12.26 9.24
N HIS A 373 -5.57 -13.55 8.94
CA HIS A 373 -6.84 -14.28 9.03
C HIS A 373 -7.40 -14.28 10.46
N GLU A 374 -6.57 -14.59 11.45
CA GLU A 374 -7.00 -14.59 12.85
C GLU A 374 -7.29 -13.18 13.38
N ILE A 375 -6.53 -12.15 12.95
CA ILE A 375 -6.83 -10.74 13.26
C ILE A 375 -8.16 -10.34 12.63
N ALA A 376 -8.46 -10.79 11.41
CA ALA A 376 -9.74 -10.54 10.77
C ALA A 376 -10.89 -11.16 11.59
N HIS A 377 -10.74 -12.42 12.05
CA HIS A 377 -11.69 -13.03 12.98
C HIS A 377 -11.86 -12.21 14.26
N ALA A 378 -10.75 -11.77 14.86
CA ALA A 378 -10.77 -10.98 16.09
C ALA A 378 -11.42 -9.59 15.92
N LYS A 379 -11.29 -8.94 14.76
CA LYS A 379 -11.95 -7.65 14.47
C LYS A 379 -13.43 -7.82 14.10
N LEU A 380 -13.78 -8.86 13.37
CA LEU A 380 -15.12 -9.06 12.82
C LEU A 380 -16.09 -9.73 13.79
N HIS A 381 -15.62 -10.76 14.48
CA HIS A 381 -16.49 -11.74 15.14
C HIS A 381 -16.23 -11.85 16.64
N ASN A 382 -15.35 -11.01 17.19
CA ASN A 382 -15.20 -10.86 18.62
C ASN A 382 -16.41 -10.12 19.21
N ILE A 383 -17.54 -10.81 19.26
CA ILE A 383 -18.72 -10.35 19.95
C ILE A 383 -18.45 -10.57 21.44
N LEU A 384 -18.24 -9.48 22.18
CA LEU A 384 -18.15 -9.52 23.64
C LEU A 384 -19.33 -10.34 24.19
N LYS A 385 -19.06 -11.23 25.15
CA LYS A 385 -20.01 -12.21 25.69
C LYS A 385 -21.38 -11.59 26.05
N GLU A 386 -21.36 -10.35 26.55
CA GLU A 386 -22.53 -9.54 26.90
C GLU A 386 -23.43 -9.16 25.71
N LYS A 387 -22.86 -8.88 24.52
CA LYS A 387 -23.62 -8.63 23.28
C LYS A 387 -24.10 -9.91 22.62
N SER A 388 -23.41 -11.04 22.85
CA SER A 388 -23.77 -12.32 22.23
C SER A 388 -25.10 -12.89 22.77
N THR A 389 -25.44 -12.56 24.02
CA THR A 389 -26.70 -12.96 24.68
C THR A 389 -27.92 -12.15 24.25
N GLU A 390 -27.72 -11.03 23.55
CA GLU A 390 -28.80 -10.16 23.05
C GLU A 390 -29.19 -10.50 21.60
N LEU A 391 -28.33 -11.24 20.89
CA LEU A 391 -28.58 -11.66 19.51
C LEU A 391 -29.46 -12.90 19.47
N THR A 392 -30.52 -12.85 18.67
CA THR A 392 -31.32 -14.03 18.33
C THR A 392 -30.49 -15.04 17.53
N PRO A 393 -30.87 -16.34 17.52
CA PRO A 393 -30.18 -17.35 16.70
C PRO A 393 -30.17 -17.04 15.20
N GLU A 394 -31.10 -16.21 14.73
CA GLU A 394 -31.19 -15.73 13.35
C GLU A 394 -30.22 -14.56 13.06
N GLU A 395 -29.86 -13.79 14.10
CA GLU A 395 -28.87 -12.69 14.04
C GLU A 395 -27.44 -13.19 14.25
N GLN A 396 -27.25 -14.39 14.79
CA GLN A 396 -25.94 -15.01 14.91
C GLN A 396 -25.42 -15.44 13.53
N LYS A 397 -24.32 -14.82 13.09
CA LYS A 397 -23.63 -15.22 11.86
C LYS A 397 -23.19 -16.68 11.95
N ASN A 398 -23.49 -17.47 10.92
CA ASN A 398 -23.00 -18.84 10.85
C ASN A 398 -21.49 -18.88 10.56
N ASN A 399 -20.82 -19.95 11.00
CA ASN A 399 -19.36 -20.11 10.83
C ASN A 399 -18.92 -19.98 9.36
N ARG A 400 -19.74 -20.43 8.40
CA ARG A 400 -19.41 -20.30 6.97
C ARG A 400 -19.29 -18.83 6.53
N THR A 401 -20.19 -17.97 6.98
CA THR A 401 -20.13 -16.53 6.72
C THR A 401 -18.93 -15.90 7.42
N MET A 402 -18.66 -16.32 8.65
CA MET A 402 -17.50 -15.84 9.39
C MET A 402 -16.17 -16.14 8.68
N GLU A 403 -15.99 -17.38 8.19
CA GLU A 403 -14.79 -17.77 7.44
C GLU A 403 -14.70 -17.08 6.08
N VAL A 404 -15.80 -16.96 5.32
CA VAL A 404 -15.80 -16.21 4.05
C VAL A 404 -15.33 -14.78 4.27
N GLU A 405 -15.85 -14.10 5.30
CA GLU A 405 -15.47 -12.73 5.60
C GLU A 405 -14.01 -12.62 6.03
N ALA A 406 -13.55 -13.47 6.96
CA ALA A 406 -12.18 -13.46 7.44
C ALA A 406 -11.16 -13.79 6.33
N GLU A 407 -11.45 -14.82 5.53
CA GLU A 407 -10.59 -15.23 4.40
C GLU A 407 -10.52 -14.14 3.33
N SER A 408 -11.65 -13.48 3.05
CA SER A 408 -11.72 -12.37 2.08
C SER A 408 -10.93 -11.14 2.54
N VAL A 409 -11.02 -10.80 3.84
CA VAL A 409 -10.20 -9.75 4.44
C VAL A 409 -8.72 -10.13 4.34
N ALA A 410 -8.36 -11.35 4.74
CA ALA A 410 -6.98 -11.81 4.71
C ALA A 410 -6.38 -11.77 3.30
N TYR A 411 -7.12 -12.26 2.30
CA TYR A 411 -6.72 -12.19 0.90
C TYR A 411 -6.51 -10.75 0.44
N THR A 412 -7.43 -9.84 0.76
CA THR A 412 -7.36 -8.44 0.34
C THR A 412 -6.13 -7.74 0.92
N VAL A 413 -5.88 -7.93 2.21
CA VAL A 413 -4.71 -7.37 2.90
C VAL A 413 -3.43 -7.98 2.32
N CYS A 414 -3.38 -9.31 2.13
CA CYS A 414 -2.22 -9.97 1.50
C CYS A 414 -1.93 -9.41 0.11
N GLN A 415 -2.96 -9.25 -0.74
CA GLN A 415 -2.84 -8.69 -2.07
C GLN A 415 -2.31 -7.25 -2.06
N ARG A 416 -2.75 -6.42 -1.10
CA ARG A 416 -2.29 -5.03 -0.97
C ARG A 416 -0.78 -4.95 -0.81
N TYR A 417 -0.20 -5.89 -0.05
CA TYR A 417 1.23 -5.90 0.28
C TYR A 417 2.06 -6.89 -0.56
N GLY A 418 1.48 -7.44 -1.64
CA GLY A 418 2.19 -8.36 -2.54
C GLY A 418 2.54 -9.71 -1.90
N ILE A 419 1.84 -10.11 -0.83
CA ILE A 419 2.00 -11.44 -0.24
C ILE A 419 1.35 -12.45 -1.19
N ASP A 420 2.09 -13.50 -1.56
CA ASP A 420 1.61 -14.54 -2.47
C ASP A 420 0.28 -15.14 -2.00
N THR A 421 -0.81 -14.91 -2.74
CA THR A 421 -2.15 -15.43 -2.42
C THR A 421 -2.55 -16.65 -3.26
N SER A 422 -1.62 -17.34 -3.93
CA SER A 422 -1.92 -18.44 -4.85
C SER A 422 -2.64 -19.64 -4.19
N ASP A 423 -2.42 -19.85 -2.89
CA ASP A 423 -3.08 -20.92 -2.12
C ASP A 423 -4.54 -20.62 -1.76
N TYR A 424 -5.01 -19.37 -1.88
CA TYR A 424 -6.39 -19.01 -1.58
C TYR A 424 -7.32 -19.51 -2.69
N SER A 425 -8.47 -20.07 -2.31
CA SER A 425 -9.45 -20.58 -3.25
C SER A 425 -10.88 -20.28 -2.80
N PHE A 426 -11.57 -19.47 -3.59
CA PHE A 426 -12.94 -19.03 -3.29
C PHE A 426 -14.01 -19.83 -4.03
N GLY A 427 -13.70 -21.02 -4.57
CA GLY A 427 -14.65 -21.83 -5.34
C GLY A 427 -15.91 -22.24 -4.56
N TYR A 428 -15.83 -22.26 -3.23
CA TYR A 428 -16.95 -22.56 -2.35
C TYR A 428 -17.89 -21.36 -2.11
N VAL A 429 -17.44 -20.12 -2.40
CA VAL A 429 -18.22 -18.90 -2.16
C VAL A 429 -19.49 -18.87 -3.01
N ALA A 430 -19.45 -19.41 -4.23
CA ALA A 430 -20.64 -19.57 -5.08
C ALA A 430 -21.69 -20.52 -4.47
N GLY A 431 -21.29 -21.45 -3.61
CA GLY A 431 -22.20 -22.28 -2.84
C GLY A 431 -22.77 -21.55 -1.63
N TRP A 432 -21.93 -20.78 -0.95
CA TRP A 432 -22.30 -19.97 0.21
C TRP A 432 -23.31 -18.86 -0.13
N SER A 433 -23.18 -18.22 -1.30
CA SER A 433 -24.02 -17.09 -1.71
C SER A 433 -25.42 -17.49 -2.19
N LYS A 434 -25.66 -18.75 -2.57
CA LYS A 434 -26.93 -19.21 -3.17
C LYS A 434 -28.14 -19.07 -2.26
N ASP A 435 -27.93 -19.25 -0.96
CA ASP A 435 -29.00 -19.21 0.04
C ASP A 435 -29.10 -17.83 0.72
N LYS A 436 -28.46 -16.80 0.15
CA LYS A 436 -28.40 -15.45 0.72
C LYS A 436 -29.14 -14.44 -0.12
N GLU A 437 -29.88 -13.57 0.55
CA GLU A 437 -30.52 -12.44 -0.10
C GLU A 437 -29.52 -11.32 -0.38
N LEU A 438 -29.84 -10.47 -1.36
CA LEU A 438 -28.95 -9.37 -1.78
C LEU A 438 -28.55 -8.41 -0.64
N PRO A 439 -29.42 -8.06 0.33
CA PRO A 439 -29.02 -7.28 1.50
C PRO A 439 -27.94 -7.94 2.36
N GLU A 440 -28.02 -9.26 2.58
CA GLU A 440 -27.01 -10.01 3.35
C GLU A 440 -25.66 -10.00 2.64
N LEU A 441 -25.66 -10.23 1.33
CA LEU A 441 -24.43 -10.20 0.52
C LEU A 441 -23.79 -8.81 0.55
N ASN A 442 -24.58 -7.75 0.41
CA ASN A 442 -24.09 -6.37 0.51
C ASN A 442 -23.52 -6.07 1.89
N ALA A 443 -24.18 -6.50 2.96
CA ALA A 443 -23.71 -6.30 4.33
C ALA A 443 -22.36 -7.01 4.57
N SER A 444 -22.20 -8.22 4.03
CA SER A 444 -20.95 -8.98 4.13
C SER A 444 -19.82 -8.29 3.35
N LEU A 445 -20.06 -7.84 2.11
CA LEU A 445 -19.08 -7.10 1.31
C LEU A 445 -18.67 -5.77 1.94
N ASP A 446 -19.62 -5.05 2.54
CA ASP A 446 -19.35 -3.80 3.27
C ASP A 446 -18.50 -4.05 4.51
N THR A 447 -18.81 -5.12 5.25
CA THR A 447 -18.03 -5.59 6.40
C THR A 447 -16.60 -5.92 6.01
N ILE A 448 -16.42 -6.74 4.96
CA ILE A 448 -15.10 -7.11 4.42
C ILE A 448 -14.31 -5.87 4.02
N GLN A 449 -14.92 -4.94 3.27
CA GLN A 449 -14.23 -3.74 2.81
C GLN A 449 -13.79 -2.86 3.98
N LYS A 450 -14.67 -2.61 4.96
CA LYS A 450 -14.35 -1.77 6.12
C LYS A 450 -13.22 -2.35 6.95
N THR A 451 -13.26 -3.64 7.26
CA THR A 451 -12.23 -4.28 8.08
C THR A 451 -10.90 -4.43 7.34
N ALA A 452 -10.92 -4.77 6.04
CA ALA A 452 -9.70 -4.78 5.24
C ALA A 452 -9.08 -3.37 5.18
N ASN A 453 -9.89 -2.34 4.98
CA ASN A 453 -9.43 -0.96 5.00
C ASN A 453 -8.84 -0.55 6.35
N GLU A 454 -9.48 -0.91 7.46
CA GLU A 454 -8.98 -0.65 8.82
C GLU A 454 -7.60 -1.29 9.04
N ILE A 455 -7.44 -2.56 8.68
CA ILE A 455 -6.16 -3.27 8.79
C ILE A 455 -5.10 -2.62 7.89
N ILE A 456 -5.42 -2.33 6.63
CA ILE A 456 -4.49 -1.71 5.68
C ILE A 456 -4.04 -0.33 6.20
N LEU A 457 -4.98 0.52 6.64
CA LEU A 457 -4.65 1.84 7.17
C LEU A 457 -3.80 1.77 8.44
N GLY A 458 -4.09 0.84 9.35
CA GLY A 458 -3.29 0.66 10.57
C GLY A 458 -1.85 0.23 10.28
N ILE A 459 -1.66 -0.64 9.27
CA ILE A 459 -0.32 -1.02 8.81
C ILE A 459 0.38 0.17 8.13
N ASP A 460 -0.29 0.85 7.20
CA ASP A 460 0.25 2.02 6.50
C ASP A 460 0.65 3.13 7.48
N GLU A 461 -0.13 3.36 8.55
CA GLU A 461 0.17 4.32 9.61
C GLU A 461 1.41 3.93 10.41
N TYR A 462 1.53 2.64 10.80
CA TYR A 462 2.73 2.14 11.46
C TYR A 462 4.00 2.38 10.63
N TYR A 463 3.95 2.11 9.32
CA TYR A 463 5.09 2.37 8.44
C TYR A 463 5.42 3.87 8.32
N LYS A 464 4.41 4.74 8.32
CA LYS A 464 4.62 6.21 8.32
C LYS A 464 5.28 6.68 9.60
N GLU A 465 4.84 6.18 10.76
CA GLU A 465 5.46 6.50 12.05
C GLU A 465 6.90 6.01 12.10
N LEU A 466 7.16 4.77 11.70
CA LEU A 466 8.51 4.21 11.64
C LEU A 466 9.44 5.04 10.75
N ALA A 467 8.92 5.54 9.61
CA ALA A 467 9.68 6.42 8.73
C ALA A 467 10.00 7.77 9.40
N LYS A 468 9.05 8.36 10.13
CA LYS A 468 9.26 9.59 10.91
C LYS A 468 10.29 9.39 12.02
N ASP A 469 10.23 8.28 12.74
CA ASP A 469 11.18 7.99 13.82
C ASP A 469 12.60 7.82 13.28
N ILE A 470 12.74 7.19 12.10
CA ILE A 470 14.03 7.09 11.39
C ILE A 470 14.50 8.49 10.99
N GLU A 471 13.64 9.31 10.37
CA GLU A 471 13.99 10.68 9.97
C GLU A 471 14.37 11.56 11.17
N GLN A 472 13.66 11.46 12.30
CA GLN A 472 13.96 12.20 13.53
C GLN A 472 15.25 11.73 14.18
N THR A 473 15.50 10.41 14.22
CA THR A 473 16.77 9.86 14.71
C THR A 473 17.93 10.31 13.81
N GLU A 474 17.73 10.32 12.49
CA GLU A 474 18.72 10.82 11.53
C GLU A 474 18.96 12.34 11.67
N GLN A 475 17.93 13.11 12.06
CA GLN A 475 18.03 14.54 12.36
C GLN A 475 18.70 14.83 13.72
N GLU A 476 18.44 14.03 14.76
CA GLU A 476 19.10 14.17 16.08
C GLU A 476 20.56 13.71 16.05
N THR A 477 20.93 12.86 15.10
CA THR A 477 22.32 12.42 14.87
C THR A 477 23.03 13.24 13.77
N ASP A 478 22.47 14.39 13.40
CA ASP A 478 22.91 15.17 12.26
C ASP A 478 24.19 15.98 12.54
N TYR A 479 25.34 15.36 12.33
CA TYR A 479 26.62 16.07 12.28
C TYR A 479 26.86 16.80 10.94
N THR A 480 25.86 17.02 10.07
CA THR A 480 26.06 17.73 8.79
C THR A 480 26.46 19.19 8.96
N GLN A 481 26.30 19.78 10.15
CA GLN A 481 26.76 21.12 10.48
C GLN A 481 28.16 21.14 11.10
N PHE A 482 28.78 19.99 11.36
CA PHE A 482 30.14 19.95 11.89
C PHE A 482 31.14 20.45 10.83
N THR A 483 31.77 21.58 11.13
CA THR A 483 32.76 22.21 10.26
C THR A 483 34.16 21.80 10.70
N GLY A 484 34.87 21.02 9.87
CA GLY A 484 36.29 20.74 10.13
C GLY A 484 37.11 22.03 10.19
N TRP A 485 38.25 22.01 10.91
CA TRP A 485 39.11 23.17 11.04
C TRP A 485 40.58 22.81 10.85
N ASP A 486 41.33 23.77 10.33
CA ASP A 486 42.78 23.72 10.26
C ASP A 486 43.39 24.24 11.57
N PHE A 487 44.49 23.63 12.00
CA PHE A 487 45.30 24.09 13.12
C PHE A 487 46.78 24.10 12.73
N ASN A 488 47.62 24.67 13.60
CA ASN A 488 49.04 24.78 13.30
C ASN A 488 49.71 23.38 13.30
N GLY A 489 49.96 22.85 12.10
CA GLY A 489 50.57 21.54 11.90
C GLY A 489 49.61 20.40 11.54
N GLY A 490 48.35 20.69 11.21
CA GLY A 490 47.38 19.66 10.83
C GLY A 490 45.95 20.15 10.62
N TYR A 491 45.01 19.21 10.53
CA TYR A 491 43.58 19.49 10.41
C TYR A 491 42.72 18.50 11.23
N ALA A 492 41.55 18.96 11.68
CA ALA A 492 40.58 18.15 12.41
C ALA A 492 39.26 18.06 11.64
N ALA A 493 38.72 16.85 11.52
CA ALA A 493 37.47 16.58 10.81
C ALA A 493 36.75 15.38 11.42
N ILE A 494 35.43 15.32 11.26
CA ILE A 494 34.68 14.15 11.69
C ILE A 494 34.59 13.08 10.63
N ASN A 495 34.65 11.84 11.09
CA ASN A 495 34.24 10.68 10.34
C ASN A 495 32.86 10.24 10.84
N THR A 496 31.83 10.64 10.12
CA THR A 496 30.43 10.29 10.41
C THR A 496 30.18 8.79 10.33
N ASP A 497 30.89 8.07 9.47
CA ASP A 497 30.65 6.65 9.20
C ASP A 497 31.28 5.78 10.29
N ALA A 498 32.37 6.25 10.90
CA ALA A 498 33.03 5.60 12.03
C ALA A 498 32.60 6.18 13.39
N ASN A 499 31.85 7.29 13.40
CA ASN A 499 31.46 8.05 14.58
C ASN A 499 32.64 8.58 15.43
N TYR A 500 33.66 9.17 14.79
CA TYR A 500 34.85 9.74 15.47
C TYR A 500 35.16 11.18 15.02
N LEU A 501 35.65 12.02 15.93
CA LEU A 501 36.46 13.20 15.61
C LEU A 501 37.89 12.73 15.33
N GLN A 502 38.44 13.11 14.18
CA GLN A 502 39.77 12.70 13.73
C GLN A 502 40.68 13.92 13.56
N VAL A 503 41.89 13.82 14.09
CA VAL A 503 42.92 14.86 14.11
C VAL A 503 44.14 14.33 13.36
N PHE A 504 44.46 14.98 12.24
CA PHE A 504 45.55 14.62 11.36
C PHE A 504 46.69 15.62 11.53
N PHE A 505 47.90 15.14 11.79
CA PHE A 505 49.10 15.96 11.82
C PHE A 505 49.91 15.76 10.54
N ASN A 506 50.48 16.84 10.01
CA ASN A 506 51.32 16.82 8.81
C ASN A 506 52.62 16.04 9.04
N GLU A 507 53.15 16.11 10.26
CA GLU A 507 54.31 15.36 10.72
C GLU A 507 54.01 14.67 12.05
N LYS A 508 54.86 13.73 12.46
CA LYS A 508 54.67 13.03 13.73
C LYS A 508 54.73 14.05 14.89
N PRO A 509 53.65 14.25 15.67
CA PRO A 509 53.66 15.18 16.80
C PRO A 509 54.64 14.73 17.88
N ASP A 510 55.21 15.69 18.59
CA ASP A 510 56.20 15.44 19.64
C ASP A 510 55.59 14.69 20.85
N ASP A 511 56.45 14.26 21.77
CA ASP A 511 56.05 13.44 22.92
C ASP A 511 55.07 14.15 23.85
N ASN A 512 55.16 15.48 23.95
CA ASN A 512 54.31 16.30 24.82
C ASN A 512 52.90 16.41 24.24
N ILE A 513 52.78 16.73 22.94
CA ILE A 513 51.50 16.81 22.23
C ILE A 513 50.79 15.44 22.25
N ARG A 514 51.54 14.35 22.08
CA ARG A 514 50.99 12.99 22.15
C ARG A 514 50.53 12.61 23.55
N ALA A 515 51.18 13.11 24.60
CA ALA A 515 50.75 12.90 25.98
C ALA A 515 49.46 13.68 26.28
N GLU A 516 49.36 14.92 25.81
CA GLU A 516 48.19 15.79 25.98
C GLU A 516 46.94 15.24 25.25
N LEU A 517 47.10 14.74 24.03
CA LEU A 517 46.02 14.08 23.28
C LEU A 517 45.49 12.85 24.03
N LYS A 518 46.37 12.00 24.55
CA LYS A 518 45.97 10.82 25.34
C LYS A 518 45.27 11.19 26.64
N ALA A 519 45.76 12.23 27.33
CA ALA A 519 45.15 12.70 28.57
C ALA A 519 43.71 13.21 28.37
N ASN A 520 43.39 13.67 27.16
CA ASN A 520 42.05 14.15 26.76
C ASN A 520 41.28 13.13 25.90
N GLY A 521 41.57 11.83 26.01
CA GLY A 521 40.74 10.77 25.44
C GLY A 521 40.94 10.49 23.94
N PHE A 522 41.93 11.11 23.28
CA PHE A 522 42.27 10.79 21.90
C PHE A 522 43.19 9.56 21.82
N HIS A 523 42.88 8.68 20.87
CA HIS A 523 43.61 7.43 20.63
C HIS A 523 44.21 7.43 19.23
N TRP A 524 45.42 6.91 19.09
CA TRP A 524 46.07 6.79 17.77
C TRP A 524 45.51 5.60 16.99
N GLU A 525 45.04 5.83 15.76
CA GLU A 525 44.62 4.77 14.81
C GLU A 525 45.67 4.60 13.70
N PRO A 526 46.47 3.53 13.74
CA PRO A 526 47.56 3.30 12.78
C PRO A 526 47.10 3.18 11.33
N LYS A 527 45.89 2.69 11.06
CA LYS A 527 45.41 2.44 9.68
C LYS A 527 45.15 3.72 8.90
N ILE A 528 44.63 4.74 9.56
CA ILE A 528 44.33 6.06 8.96
C ILE A 528 45.36 7.12 9.32
N LYS A 529 46.32 6.78 10.20
CA LYS A 529 47.37 7.68 10.69
C LYS A 529 46.81 8.96 11.31
N ALA A 530 45.78 8.83 12.13
CA ALA A 530 45.13 9.94 12.82
C ALA A 530 44.94 9.66 14.30
N TRP A 531 44.87 10.73 15.09
CA TRP A 531 44.35 10.67 16.45
C TRP A 531 42.83 10.79 16.40
N GLN A 532 42.11 9.98 17.16
CA GLN A 532 40.65 9.97 17.10
C GLN A 532 40.00 9.80 18.47
N GLN A 533 38.80 10.37 18.61
CA GLN A 533 37.93 10.22 19.80
C GLN A 533 36.47 10.06 19.35
N PRO A 534 35.67 9.17 19.96
CA PRO A 534 34.27 8.98 19.57
C PRO A 534 33.47 10.29 19.61
N LEU A 535 32.55 10.46 18.67
CA LEU A 535 31.62 11.60 18.67
C LEU A 535 30.55 11.38 19.72
N THR A 536 30.86 11.84 20.93
CA THR A 536 29.93 11.97 22.06
C THR A 536 29.72 13.45 22.35
N GLY A 537 28.73 13.80 23.17
CA GLY A 537 28.49 15.20 23.59
C GLY A 537 29.69 15.87 24.30
N GLU A 538 30.75 15.12 24.65
CA GLU A 538 31.94 15.63 25.33
C GLU A 538 33.14 15.84 24.39
N VAL A 539 33.06 15.40 23.13
CA VAL A 539 34.22 15.36 22.22
C VAL A 539 34.82 16.74 21.94
N LEU A 540 33.98 17.78 21.82
CA LEU A 540 34.43 19.17 21.63
C LEU A 540 35.04 19.75 22.92
N ASN A 541 34.50 19.41 24.09
CA ASN A 541 35.08 19.83 25.38
C ASN A 541 36.47 19.22 25.61
N ALA A 542 36.69 18.00 25.12
CA ALA A 542 38.00 17.37 25.13
C ALA A 542 38.96 18.01 24.10
N ALA A 543 38.45 18.40 22.92
CA ALA A 543 39.24 19.11 21.92
C ALA A 543 39.65 20.53 22.39
N ASP A 544 38.77 21.25 23.09
CA ASP A 544 39.05 22.59 23.63
C ASP A 544 40.24 22.63 24.62
N LYS A 545 40.51 21.49 25.28
CA LYS A 545 41.58 21.31 26.26
C LYS A 545 42.93 20.98 25.63
N VAL A 546 42.99 20.68 24.34
CA VAL A 546 44.23 20.38 23.62
C VAL A 546 44.66 21.63 22.87
N GLU A 547 45.65 22.36 23.41
CA GLU A 547 46.03 23.68 22.87
C GLU A 547 46.55 23.59 21.43
N TYR A 548 47.26 22.51 21.11
CA TYR A 548 47.95 22.32 19.84
C TYR A 548 47.02 22.03 18.64
N ILE A 549 45.74 21.73 18.89
CA ILE A 549 44.77 21.45 17.82
C ILE A 549 43.74 22.57 17.69
N ARG A 550 43.97 23.73 18.32
CA ARG A 550 43.10 24.89 18.19
C ARG A 550 43.08 25.41 16.76
N PRO A 551 41.91 25.83 16.24
CA PRO A 551 41.78 26.55 14.99
C PRO A 551 42.84 27.65 14.82
N LEU A 552 43.25 27.89 13.57
CA LEU A 552 44.26 28.92 13.23
C LEU A 552 43.89 30.34 13.69
N ASP A 553 42.60 30.61 13.90
CA ASP A 553 42.12 31.90 14.42
C ASP A 553 42.26 32.03 15.95
N GLY A 554 42.78 31.00 16.62
CA GLY A 554 43.03 30.96 18.06
C GLY A 554 41.80 30.69 18.93
N THR A 555 40.62 30.47 18.32
CA THR A 555 39.39 30.19 19.07
C THR A 555 39.34 28.76 19.58
N LEU A 556 38.41 28.48 20.51
CA LEU A 556 38.16 27.11 20.94
C LEU A 556 37.43 26.34 19.83
N PRO A 557 37.79 25.06 19.56
CA PRO A 557 37.03 24.19 18.68
C PRO A 557 35.51 24.26 18.84
N SER A 558 34.99 24.31 20.07
CA SER A 558 33.55 24.45 20.34
C SER A 558 32.97 25.81 19.92
N GLU A 559 33.73 26.89 20.09
CA GLU A 559 33.35 28.24 19.65
C GLU A 559 33.44 28.39 18.11
N PHE A 560 34.41 27.71 17.50
CA PHE A 560 34.54 27.62 16.04
C PHE A 560 33.35 26.91 15.40
N GLN A 561 32.84 25.83 16.01
CA GLN A 561 31.61 25.18 15.53
C GLN A 561 30.41 26.14 15.58
N LYS A 562 30.17 26.77 16.74
CA LYS A 562 29.02 27.69 16.93
C LYS A 562 29.01 28.86 15.96
N ARG A 563 30.18 29.45 15.70
CA ARG A 563 30.30 30.59 14.76
C ARG A 563 30.03 30.21 13.32
N ASN A 564 30.33 28.98 12.93
CA ASN A 564 30.12 28.49 11.57
C ASN A 564 28.72 27.86 11.37
N GLU A 565 27.97 27.63 12.45
CA GLU A 565 26.53 27.28 12.40
C GLU A 565 25.64 28.50 12.04
N GLU A 566 25.98 29.70 12.50
CA GLU A 566 25.18 30.93 12.29
C GLU A 566 24.98 31.36 10.82
N PRO A 567 26.00 31.37 9.94
CA PRO A 567 25.79 31.73 8.53
C PRO A 567 24.97 30.71 7.74
N ALA A 568 24.88 29.45 8.20
CA ALA A 568 24.05 28.42 7.58
C ALA A 568 22.54 28.65 7.83
N LYS A 569 22.17 29.18 9.02
CA LYS A 569 20.77 29.50 9.38
C LYS A 569 20.24 30.73 8.63
N ILE A 570 21.10 31.70 8.32
CA ILE A 570 20.70 32.92 7.58
C ILE A 570 20.36 32.59 6.11
N ALA A 571 21.01 31.58 5.51
CA ALA A 571 20.72 31.15 4.14
C ALA A 571 19.42 30.33 4.00
N GLU A 572 18.93 29.70 5.09
CA GLU A 572 17.67 28.96 5.10
C GLU A 572 16.43 29.84 5.39
N GLN A 573 16.61 31.03 5.96
CA GLN A 573 15.50 31.91 6.36
C GLN A 573 14.90 32.77 5.22
N ASP A 574 15.59 32.94 4.10
CA ASP A 574 15.15 33.82 3.00
C ASP A 574 14.27 33.12 1.94
N GLY A 575 13.63 31.99 2.26
CA GLY A 575 12.97 31.17 1.23
C GLY A 575 11.79 30.29 1.61
N PHE A 576 10.98 30.60 2.64
CA PHE A 576 9.54 30.28 2.67
C PHE A 576 8.90 30.84 3.96
N SER A 577 7.88 31.68 3.83
CA SER A 577 7.01 32.05 4.95
C SER A 577 6.04 30.90 5.22
N GLU A 578 6.21 30.19 6.34
CA GLU A 578 5.23 29.24 6.85
C GLU A 578 3.92 29.95 7.20
N LEU A 579 2.82 29.47 6.61
CA LEU A 579 1.48 29.67 7.15
C LEU A 579 1.27 28.61 8.24
N SER A 580 0.95 29.09 9.44
CA SER A 580 0.80 28.33 10.68
C SER A 580 -0.39 27.35 10.68
N ASP A 581 -0.18 26.19 11.30
CA ASP A 581 -1.16 25.15 11.66
C ASP A 581 -2.23 25.62 12.66
N ALA A 582 -3.34 26.17 12.18
CA ALA A 582 -4.45 26.57 13.08
C ALA A 582 -5.89 26.29 12.59
N ASP A 583 -6.13 25.58 11.48
CA ASP A 583 -7.51 25.39 10.97
C ASP A 583 -7.90 23.95 10.55
N ALA A 584 -7.26 22.92 11.12
CA ALA A 584 -7.62 21.51 10.87
C ALA A 584 -8.00 20.75 12.14
N ALA A 585 -8.94 21.30 12.92
CA ALA A 585 -9.57 20.57 14.01
C ALA A 585 -11.02 21.05 14.18
N ASP A 586 -11.96 20.44 13.44
CA ASP A 586 -13.27 20.18 14.02
C ASP A 586 -14.05 19.11 13.23
N GLY A 587 -14.68 18.18 13.95
CA GLY A 587 -15.83 17.44 13.41
C GLY A 587 -15.74 15.92 13.26
N ALA A 588 -15.07 15.19 14.15
CA ALA A 588 -15.39 13.77 14.37
C ALA A 588 -16.21 13.62 15.65
N LYS A 589 -17.54 13.68 15.52
CA LYS A 589 -18.46 13.15 16.54
C LYS A 589 -19.21 11.95 15.97
N VAL A 590 -18.97 10.84 16.64
CA VAL A 590 -19.65 9.55 16.58
C VAL A 590 -21.17 9.77 16.62
N PHE A 591 -21.89 9.08 15.73
CA PHE A 591 -23.34 8.94 15.82
C PHE A 591 -23.67 7.45 15.73
N GLU A 592 -24.23 6.91 16.81
CA GLU A 592 -24.87 5.59 16.83
C GLU A 592 -26.25 5.69 16.13
N PRO A 593 -26.74 4.63 15.48
CA PRO A 593 -28.02 4.68 14.78
C PRO A 593 -29.18 4.55 15.78
N GLU A 594 -30.07 5.54 15.83
CA GLU A 594 -31.41 5.38 16.41
C GLU A 594 -32.39 4.82 15.37
N ASP A 595 -33.14 3.79 15.78
CA ASP A 595 -34.26 3.19 15.06
C ASP A 595 -35.47 4.14 15.03
N ASN A 596 -35.93 4.50 13.83
CA ASN A 596 -37.15 5.29 13.61
C ASN A 596 -38.01 4.68 12.49
N SER A 597 -38.63 3.52 12.76
CA SER A 597 -39.45 2.77 11.81
C SER A 597 -40.84 3.38 11.45
N LYS A 598 -41.11 4.68 11.60
CA LYS A 598 -42.50 5.20 11.48
C LYS A 598 -42.84 6.22 10.39
N ASP A 599 -41.91 6.75 9.61
CA ASP A 599 -42.25 7.67 8.51
C ASP A 599 -41.43 7.38 7.23
N THR A 600 -41.63 6.21 6.62
CA THR A 600 -41.03 5.88 5.32
C THR A 600 -41.92 6.38 4.17
N PRO A 601 -41.47 7.34 3.34
CA PRO A 601 -42.23 7.84 2.18
C PRO A 601 -42.40 6.76 1.11
N THR A 602 -43.47 6.82 0.32
CA THR A 602 -43.76 5.87 -0.75
C THR A 602 -43.03 6.21 -2.06
N ILE A 603 -42.82 5.22 -2.94
CA ILE A 603 -42.14 5.42 -4.24
C ILE A 603 -42.82 6.52 -5.05
N ASP A 604 -44.16 6.57 -5.07
CA ASP A 604 -44.93 7.59 -5.79
C ASP A 604 -44.71 9.02 -5.23
N GLU A 605 -44.55 9.15 -3.91
CA GLU A 605 -44.25 10.43 -3.26
C GLU A 605 -42.82 10.89 -3.55
N LEU A 606 -41.87 9.95 -3.62
CA LEU A 606 -40.49 10.23 -3.99
C LEU A 606 -40.35 10.61 -5.47
N GLU A 607 -41.11 9.96 -6.37
CA GLU A 607 -41.18 10.32 -7.78
C GLU A 607 -41.84 11.69 -8.00
N ALA A 608 -42.89 12.03 -7.25
CA ALA A 608 -43.52 13.33 -7.32
C ALA A 608 -42.59 14.46 -6.86
N LYS A 609 -41.83 14.23 -5.79
CA LYS A 609 -40.77 15.14 -5.33
C LYS A 609 -39.68 15.32 -6.39
N ALA A 610 -39.20 14.21 -6.96
CA ALA A 610 -38.19 14.24 -8.02
C ALA A 610 -38.68 15.01 -9.26
N LYS A 611 -39.94 14.81 -9.69
CA LYS A 611 -40.56 15.54 -10.82
C LYS A 611 -40.70 17.04 -10.57
N ASN A 612 -40.85 17.45 -9.31
CA ASN A 612 -40.91 18.85 -8.92
C ASN A 612 -39.52 19.49 -8.70
N GLY A 613 -38.43 18.77 -8.99
CA GLY A 613 -37.07 19.24 -8.76
C GLY A 613 -36.68 19.25 -7.28
N GLU A 614 -37.48 18.62 -6.41
CA GLU A 614 -37.18 18.48 -5.00
C GLU A 614 -36.20 17.32 -4.79
N PRO A 615 -35.12 17.54 -4.01
CA PRO A 615 -34.09 16.53 -3.81
C PRO A 615 -34.54 15.35 -2.93
N VAL A 616 -34.27 14.13 -3.41
CA VAL A 616 -34.65 12.85 -2.79
C VAL A 616 -33.43 12.18 -2.14
N ALA A 617 -33.58 11.69 -0.91
CA ALA A 617 -32.49 11.00 -0.18
C ALA A 617 -32.43 9.50 -0.54
N ILE A 618 -31.23 8.94 -0.63
CA ILE A 618 -31.02 7.53 -0.99
C ILE A 618 -31.61 6.56 0.04
N MET A 619 -31.51 6.89 1.33
CA MET A 619 -32.09 6.06 2.38
C MET A 619 -33.62 5.98 2.26
N ASP A 620 -34.27 7.05 1.82
CA ASP A 620 -35.73 7.06 1.59
C ASP A 620 -36.10 6.18 0.38
N ILE A 621 -35.29 6.16 -0.68
CA ILE A 621 -35.50 5.30 -1.86
C ILE A 621 -35.30 3.82 -1.50
N ILE A 622 -34.26 3.51 -0.72
CA ILE A 622 -33.96 2.15 -0.27
C ILE A 622 -35.08 1.66 0.65
N ALA A 623 -35.47 2.46 1.65
CA ALA A 623 -36.55 2.14 2.56
C ALA A 623 -37.91 2.03 1.86
N ALA A 624 -38.20 2.89 0.87
CA ALA A 624 -39.43 2.82 0.07
C ALA A 624 -39.49 1.55 -0.80
N ASN A 625 -38.38 1.18 -1.45
CA ASN A 625 -38.26 -0.05 -2.24
C ASN A 625 -38.38 -1.32 -1.38
N GLU A 626 -37.82 -1.31 -0.18
CA GLU A 626 -37.97 -2.41 0.79
C GLU A 626 -39.41 -2.50 1.30
N ALA A 627 -40.03 -1.37 1.68
CA ALA A 627 -41.42 -1.32 2.12
C ALA A 627 -42.41 -1.75 1.02
N GLU A 628 -42.13 -1.46 -0.25
CA GLU A 628 -42.95 -1.87 -1.39
C GLU A 628 -42.82 -3.39 -1.67
N LYS A 629 -41.63 -3.97 -1.50
CA LYS A 629 -41.41 -5.42 -1.54
C LYS A 629 -42.13 -6.15 -0.41
N VAL A 630 -42.12 -5.59 0.81
CA VAL A 630 -42.85 -6.14 1.98
C VAL A 630 -44.37 -6.04 1.79
N LYS A 631 -44.89 -4.96 1.17
CA LYS A 631 -46.31 -4.81 0.81
C LYS A 631 -46.75 -5.80 -0.28
N LYS A 632 -45.91 -6.03 -1.31
CA LYS A 632 -46.15 -7.05 -2.36
C LYS A 632 -46.11 -8.50 -1.80
N GLY A 633 -45.44 -8.73 -0.68
CA GLY A 633 -45.42 -10.01 0.04
C GLY A 633 -46.59 -10.26 1.01
N LYS A 634 -47.43 -9.25 1.30
CA LYS A 634 -48.51 -9.34 2.30
C LYS A 634 -49.84 -8.73 1.83
N THR A 635 -50.56 -9.37 0.90
CA THR A 635 -52.04 -9.52 0.96
C THR A 635 -52.56 -10.51 -0.10
N PRO A 636 -53.65 -11.26 0.18
CA PRO A 636 -54.04 -12.46 -0.55
C PRO A 636 -54.88 -12.14 -1.78
N SER A 637 -54.54 -12.74 -2.93
CA SER A 637 -55.36 -12.67 -4.13
C SER A 637 -56.66 -13.46 -3.94
N LYS A 638 -57.80 -12.77 -3.99
CA LYS A 638 -59.13 -13.37 -4.16
C LYS A 638 -59.52 -13.35 -5.63
N ASN A 639 -59.75 -14.57 -6.12
CA ASN A 639 -60.63 -14.99 -7.21
C ASN A 639 -60.25 -14.64 -8.65
N GLU A 640 -59.67 -15.64 -9.33
CA GLU A 640 -60.37 -16.27 -10.46
C GLU A 640 -60.16 -17.79 -10.43
N THR A 641 -61.24 -18.51 -10.71
CA THR A 641 -61.46 -19.93 -10.44
C THR A 641 -60.72 -20.86 -11.41
N SER A 642 -60.07 -21.90 -10.89
CA SER A 642 -60.44 -23.33 -11.10
C SER A 642 -59.26 -24.31 -11.03
N LYS A 643 -59.55 -25.47 -10.39
CA LYS A 643 -58.82 -26.75 -10.33
C LYS A 643 -57.64 -26.89 -9.34
N LYS A 644 -58.01 -27.37 -8.14
CA LYS A 644 -57.14 -27.96 -7.11
C LYS A 644 -56.13 -28.98 -7.68
N LYS A 645 -54.83 -28.75 -7.47
CA LYS A 645 -53.82 -29.82 -7.45
C LYS A 645 -54.05 -30.72 -6.21
N PRO A 646 -54.01 -32.05 -6.34
CA PRO A 646 -54.35 -32.97 -5.26
C PRO A 646 -53.24 -33.07 -4.19
N SER A 647 -53.66 -33.39 -2.96
CA SER A 647 -52.80 -33.64 -1.79
C SER A 647 -51.76 -34.74 -2.05
N ILE A 648 -50.59 -34.59 -1.41
CA ILE A 648 -49.43 -35.51 -1.43
C ILE A 648 -49.82 -36.97 -1.13
N LYS A 649 -50.90 -37.23 -0.37
CA LYS A 649 -51.43 -38.59 -0.15
C LYS A 649 -52.03 -39.24 -1.42
N LYS A 650 -52.55 -38.46 -2.36
CA LYS A 650 -53.05 -38.96 -3.65
C LYS A 650 -51.91 -39.18 -4.65
N GLN A 651 -50.88 -38.33 -4.62
CA GLN A 651 -49.68 -38.49 -5.43
C GLN A 651 -48.86 -39.72 -5.02
N LEU A 652 -48.82 -40.04 -3.72
CA LEU A 652 -48.16 -41.26 -3.21
C LEU A 652 -48.93 -42.55 -3.56
N ALA A 653 -50.25 -42.49 -3.71
CA ALA A 653 -51.07 -43.61 -4.19
C ALA A 653 -50.99 -43.80 -5.71
N GLU A 654 -50.91 -42.70 -6.47
CA GLU A 654 -50.73 -42.72 -7.94
C GLU A 654 -49.32 -43.20 -8.34
N ALA A 655 -48.28 -42.85 -7.57
CA ALA A 655 -46.92 -43.39 -7.77
C ALA A 655 -46.83 -44.90 -7.47
N LYS A 656 -47.61 -45.41 -6.51
CA LYS A 656 -47.71 -46.85 -6.24
C LYS A 656 -48.49 -47.60 -7.32
N ALA A 657 -49.50 -46.97 -7.92
CA ALA A 657 -50.28 -47.55 -9.02
C ALA A 657 -49.57 -47.48 -10.39
N GLN A 658 -48.56 -46.62 -10.55
CA GLN A 658 -47.71 -46.54 -11.75
C GLN A 658 -46.53 -47.51 -11.73
N ALA A 659 -46.13 -48.03 -10.56
CA ALA A 659 -45.14 -49.10 -10.44
C ALA A 659 -45.67 -50.49 -10.87
N ASP A 660 -47.00 -50.70 -10.84
CA ASP A 660 -47.66 -51.96 -11.23
C ASP A 660 -48.08 -52.03 -12.73
N LYS A 661 -47.63 -51.09 -13.58
CA LYS A 661 -48.02 -51.01 -15.00
C LYS A 661 -46.86 -50.84 -15.99
N GLN A 662 -45.69 -51.43 -15.72
CA GLN A 662 -44.73 -51.70 -16.80
C GLN A 662 -44.94 -53.13 -17.35
N PRO A 663 -45.11 -53.30 -18.67
CA PRO A 663 -45.22 -54.62 -19.27
C PRO A 663 -43.88 -55.38 -19.23
N GLN A 664 -43.95 -56.62 -18.76
CA GLN A 664 -42.92 -57.63 -18.92
C GLN A 664 -42.52 -57.76 -20.41
N LYS A 665 -41.26 -57.46 -20.74
CA LYS A 665 -40.62 -58.09 -21.90
C LYS A 665 -39.75 -59.22 -21.39
N SER A 666 -40.25 -60.43 -21.61
CA SER A 666 -39.52 -61.68 -21.48
C SER A 666 -38.41 -61.76 -22.52
N GLU A 667 -37.18 -62.01 -22.10
CA GLU A 667 -36.26 -62.82 -22.88
C GLU A 667 -35.52 -63.80 -21.97
N LYS A 668 -35.32 -64.99 -22.52
CA LYS A 668 -35.09 -66.26 -21.83
C LYS A 668 -33.65 -66.39 -21.33
N VAL A 669 -33.55 -66.83 -20.07
CA VAL A 669 -32.80 -68.02 -19.61
C VAL A 669 -31.62 -68.47 -20.49
N LYS A 670 -30.40 -68.42 -19.96
CA LYS A 670 -29.67 -69.62 -19.49
C LYS A 670 -28.42 -69.27 -18.68
N ASN A 671 -28.36 -69.87 -17.50
CA ASN A 671 -27.19 -70.02 -16.64
C ASN A 671 -26.05 -70.75 -17.37
N ALA A 672 -24.81 -70.31 -17.13
CA ALA A 672 -23.67 -71.16 -16.76
C ALA A 672 -22.53 -70.21 -16.34
N ALA A 673 -22.21 -70.12 -15.05
CA ALA A 673 -21.29 -70.97 -14.29
C ALA A 673 -19.80 -70.57 -14.45
N LEU A 674 -19.19 -70.40 -13.28
CA LEU A 674 -17.79 -70.68 -12.92
C LEU A 674 -16.68 -69.73 -13.40
N GLU A 675 -15.93 -69.27 -12.39
CA GLU A 675 -14.44 -69.18 -12.30
C GLU A 675 -13.72 -68.59 -13.52
N VAL A 676 -12.92 -67.52 -13.38
CA VAL A 676 -11.79 -67.31 -12.47
C VAL A 676 -11.58 -65.81 -12.22
#